data_AF-A0A3M8DL65-F1
#
_entry.id   AF-A0A3M8DL65-F1
#
_cell.length_a   1.000
_cell.length_b   1.000
_cell.length_c   1.000
_cell.angle_alpha   90.00
_cell.angle_beta   90.00
_cell.angle_gamma   90.00
#
_symmetry.space_group_name_H-M   'P 1'
#
loop_
_entity.id
_entity.type
_entity.pdbx_description
1 polymer ?
#
loop_
_entity_poly.entity_id
_entity_poly.type
_entity_poly.pdbx_seq_one_letter_code
_entity_poly.pdbx_strand_id
1 'polypeptide(L)'
;MKTKAVSLFLLLPLLFAFVCVPMAQAKTEDESIEEVLDMDRQLIHLQTTMQFLEAVANKKGDQKLAKQMAKKSASLSKRNKELHVTPKDKNRKAHQQKIKKQLLTQKGNIKSLKSDYEKQISSYWKQLMPSFIDQGQAAPASLTRSAITTMAATTIAADAVIDPFEPNNNENESYPITVGNLYDSKISTLDDQDFYRFNSGALTGTLTVKLDVPADKDYDMVVMENLDTTVGFGMTSGQGKDESVSFQVKPNTNYYIAIFSFNDFSTTENYHLSLSKVTAVLNLTSPIDISLPMGEIPAYRFSAPVAGTYRFYTEPYGGFGAPFDTFLAIFSDEQMANMVGFNDDVAQDNLLSEMKVPMTQGQTYFVYVSSAEQAGVHTRLTVSLDPSATVASSLLHESSANDGSMTEKQIITLSNGVFASDVANSVTVQSLPAGLQPVITRNSNTQLTLQLTGKAVEHESKHRIEGITVTIPKGKVVGALSNVVSSPFGIAFTDTEAIVRDVPQDLNVAAGQKTILKLTAPFSGPYELSTTYYNGATGEGTSNTVLSLYEDYGQTRLIASNDDGDTPPFSKMNASLKSGQDYYVVLSGAAGGSAHARLSVRYLGMEYIYNAKGQLVQTKQNGVVLTEWIYDGNGNVIQKIVHE
;
A
#
# COMPACT_ATOMS: atom_id res chain seq x y z
N MET A 1 1.79 -66.46 -4.91
CA MET A 1 0.64 -66.77 -4.03
C MET A 1 -0.26 -65.55 -3.98
N LYS A 2 -1.52 -65.80 -4.35
CA LYS A 2 -2.72 -64.97 -4.56
C LYS A 2 -2.76 -63.50 -4.08
N THR A 3 -3.03 -62.67 -5.10
CA THR A 3 -3.64 -61.33 -5.22
C THR A 3 -4.97 -61.11 -4.50
N LYS A 4 -5.31 -59.81 -4.27
CA LYS A 4 -6.62 -59.10 -4.43
C LYS A 4 -6.82 -58.06 -3.31
N ALA A 5 -7.56 -56.96 -3.43
CA ALA A 5 -8.16 -56.18 -4.53
C ALA A 5 -8.82 -54.95 -3.89
N VAL A 6 -8.94 -53.87 -4.66
CA VAL A 6 -9.76 -52.67 -4.39
C VAL A 6 -11.25 -52.97 -4.69
N SER A 7 -12.18 -52.47 -3.87
CA SER A 7 -13.60 -52.10 -4.19
C SER A 7 -14.23 -51.54 -2.90
N LEU A 8 -14.76 -50.32 -2.79
CA LEU A 8 -15.82 -49.60 -3.54
C LEU A 8 -17.24 -50.18 -3.35
N PHE A 9 -18.15 -49.28 -2.92
CA PHE A 9 -19.62 -49.35 -2.84
C PHE A 9 -20.28 -50.29 -1.81
N LEU A 10 -21.11 -49.74 -0.91
CA LEU A 10 -22.58 -49.67 -1.14
C LEU A 10 -23.29 -48.92 0.01
N LEU A 11 -23.96 -47.82 -0.34
CA LEU A 11 -25.20 -47.40 0.32
C LEU A 11 -26.26 -48.49 0.08
N LEU A 12 -26.94 -48.97 1.13
CA LEU A 12 -28.34 -49.40 1.12
C LEU A 12 -28.82 -49.56 2.58
N PRO A 13 -30.14 -49.52 2.86
CA PRO A 13 -30.71 -48.71 3.92
C PRO A 13 -31.17 -49.63 5.05
N LEU A 14 -30.62 -49.50 6.24
CA LEU A 14 -31.20 -50.23 7.37
C LEU A 14 -32.43 -49.47 7.86
N LEU A 15 -33.54 -49.84 7.22
CA LEU A 15 -34.92 -49.76 7.63
C LEU A 15 -35.03 -49.82 9.16
N PHE A 16 -35.01 -48.66 9.84
CA PHE A 16 -35.53 -48.58 11.18
C PHE A 16 -37.04 -48.62 11.04
N ALA A 17 -37.58 -49.81 11.30
CA ALA A 17 -38.98 -49.97 11.65
C ALA A 17 -39.32 -48.88 12.68
N PHE A 18 -40.23 -47.98 12.29
CA PHE A 18 -40.91 -47.08 13.20
C PHE A 18 -41.67 -47.93 14.22
N VAL A 19 -40.97 -48.37 15.26
CA VAL A 19 -41.62 -48.53 16.56
C VAL A 19 -41.73 -47.12 17.08
N CYS A 20 -42.93 -46.57 16.90
CA CYS A 20 -43.36 -45.28 17.41
C CYS A 20 -43.17 -45.26 18.93
N VAL A 21 -42.01 -44.76 19.38
CA VAL A 21 -41.73 -44.34 20.77
C VAL A 21 -41.75 -42.81 20.74
N PRO A 22 -42.39 -42.12 21.71
CA PRO A 22 -42.84 -40.75 21.52
C PRO A 22 -41.67 -39.77 21.35
N MET A 23 -41.51 -39.25 20.14
CA MET A 23 -40.52 -38.22 19.77
C MET A 23 -40.78 -36.85 20.45
N ALA A 24 -41.91 -36.71 21.14
CA ALA A 24 -42.24 -35.53 21.95
C ALA A 24 -41.47 -35.49 23.28
N GLN A 25 -41.17 -36.64 23.89
CA GLN A 25 -40.65 -36.71 25.26
C GLN A 25 -39.14 -36.43 25.35
N ALA A 26 -38.38 -36.82 24.33
CA ALA A 26 -36.96 -36.51 24.21
C ALA A 26 -36.70 -35.01 23.96
N LYS A 27 -37.57 -34.34 23.20
CA LYS A 27 -37.46 -32.90 22.91
C LYS A 27 -37.73 -32.06 24.16
N THR A 28 -38.75 -32.43 24.96
CA THR A 28 -39.06 -31.75 26.23
C THR A 28 -38.00 -31.97 27.31
N GLU A 29 -37.35 -33.14 27.36
CA GLU A 29 -36.29 -33.41 28.34
C GLU A 29 -35.00 -32.64 28.01
N ASP A 30 -34.65 -32.53 26.72
CA ASP A 30 -33.49 -31.74 26.28
C ASP A 30 -33.72 -30.22 26.44
N GLU A 31 -34.92 -29.71 26.14
CA GLU A 31 -35.27 -28.31 26.44
C GLU A 31 -35.25 -28.04 27.96
N SER A 32 -35.65 -29.01 28.78
CA SER A 32 -35.69 -28.85 30.24
C SER A 32 -34.31 -28.82 30.91
N ILE A 33 -33.31 -29.52 30.35
CA ILE A 33 -31.93 -29.50 30.87
C ILE A 33 -31.22 -28.22 30.44
N GLU A 34 -31.47 -27.71 29.24
CA GLU A 34 -30.92 -26.43 28.78
C GLU A 34 -31.33 -25.27 29.69
N GLU A 35 -32.57 -25.25 30.19
CA GLU A 35 -33.01 -24.26 31.19
C GLU A 35 -32.20 -24.35 32.50
N VAL A 36 -31.84 -25.57 32.94
CA VAL A 36 -30.99 -25.74 34.14
C VAL A 36 -29.58 -25.24 33.88
N LEU A 37 -28.99 -25.60 32.74
CA LEU A 37 -27.65 -25.14 32.36
C LEU A 37 -27.58 -23.62 32.19
N ASP A 38 -28.68 -22.99 31.78
CA ASP A 38 -28.77 -21.53 31.73
C ASP A 38 -28.77 -20.89 33.12
N MET A 39 -29.55 -21.44 34.06
CA MET A 39 -29.51 -21.00 35.46
C MET A 39 -28.13 -21.21 36.10
N ASP A 40 -27.43 -22.28 35.76
CA ASP A 40 -26.07 -22.54 36.28
C ASP A 40 -25.08 -21.47 35.80
N ARG A 41 -25.17 -21.05 34.53
CA ARG A 41 -24.39 -19.92 34.00
C ARG A 41 -24.72 -18.62 34.74
N GLN A 42 -26.01 -18.35 34.96
CA GLN A 42 -26.43 -17.14 35.67
C GLN A 42 -25.95 -17.15 37.14
N LEU A 43 -25.95 -18.31 37.81
CA LEU A 43 -25.41 -18.43 39.17
C LEU A 43 -23.92 -18.09 39.25
N ILE A 44 -23.14 -18.39 38.21
CA ILE A 44 -21.72 -17.97 38.15
C ILE A 44 -21.63 -16.45 38.12
N HIS A 45 -22.43 -15.77 37.28
CA HIS A 45 -22.41 -14.31 37.20
C HIS A 45 -22.90 -13.67 38.51
N LEU A 46 -23.95 -14.20 39.15
CA LEU A 46 -24.42 -13.71 40.45
C LEU A 46 -23.37 -13.89 41.56
N GLN A 47 -22.57 -14.96 41.50
CA GLN A 47 -21.41 -15.12 42.39
C GLN A 47 -20.36 -14.03 42.15
N THR A 48 -20.08 -13.72 40.88
CA THR A 48 -19.19 -12.61 40.52
C THR A 48 -19.73 -11.26 40.99
N THR A 49 -21.04 -10.99 40.85
CA THR A 49 -21.66 -9.76 41.38
C THR A 49 -21.47 -9.64 42.90
N MET A 50 -21.62 -10.73 43.65
CA MET A 50 -21.39 -10.73 45.09
C MET A 50 -19.94 -10.42 45.45
N GLN A 51 -18.97 -10.91 44.67
CA GLN A 51 -17.54 -10.61 44.85
C GLN A 51 -17.23 -9.15 44.52
N PHE A 52 -17.80 -8.63 43.44
CA PHE A 52 -17.71 -7.22 43.08
C PHE A 52 -18.20 -6.33 44.21
N LEU A 53 -19.43 -6.54 44.69
CA LEU A 53 -19.98 -5.71 45.77
C LEU A 53 -19.19 -5.85 47.08
N GLU A 54 -18.60 -7.01 47.37
CA GLU A 54 -17.67 -7.17 48.49
C GLU A 54 -16.40 -6.32 48.30
N ALA A 55 -15.83 -6.29 47.10
CA ALA A 55 -14.67 -5.45 46.76
C ALA A 55 -15.02 -3.95 46.89
N VAL A 56 -16.20 -3.54 46.42
CA VAL A 56 -16.72 -2.17 46.60
C VAL A 56 -16.82 -1.81 48.08
N ALA A 57 -17.39 -2.69 48.92
CA ALA A 57 -17.48 -2.44 50.36
C ALA A 57 -16.10 -2.28 51.02
N ASN A 58 -15.12 -3.07 50.57
CA ASN A 58 -13.73 -2.95 51.02
C ASN A 58 -13.10 -1.62 50.59
N LYS A 59 -13.22 -1.21 49.31
CA LYS A 59 -12.68 0.07 48.81
C LYS A 59 -13.35 1.28 49.50
N LYS A 60 -14.65 1.20 49.82
CA LYS A 60 -15.35 2.23 50.63
C LYS A 60 -14.99 2.21 52.13
N GLY A 61 -14.15 1.28 52.57
CA GLY A 61 -13.72 1.17 53.96
C GLY A 61 -14.71 0.47 54.91
N ASP A 62 -15.84 -0.05 54.43
CA ASP A 62 -16.81 -0.80 55.27
C ASP A 62 -16.41 -2.28 55.40
N GLN A 63 -15.32 -2.49 56.14
CA GLN A 63 -14.77 -3.82 56.44
C GLN A 63 -15.76 -4.74 57.17
N LYS A 64 -16.74 -4.17 57.89
CA LYS A 64 -17.74 -4.96 58.61
C LYS A 64 -18.76 -5.53 57.63
N LEU A 65 -19.27 -4.70 56.72
CA LEU A 65 -20.20 -5.11 55.67
C LEU A 65 -19.53 -6.10 54.71
N ALA A 66 -18.29 -5.83 54.27
CA ALA A 66 -17.54 -6.75 53.43
C ALA A 66 -17.44 -8.16 54.05
N LYS A 67 -17.08 -8.26 55.34
CA LYS A 67 -17.05 -9.55 56.07
C LYS A 67 -18.42 -10.23 56.17
N GLN A 68 -19.51 -9.45 56.26
CA GLN A 68 -20.87 -10.01 56.27
C GLN A 68 -21.23 -10.57 54.88
N MET A 69 -20.89 -9.84 53.82
CA MET A 69 -21.10 -10.26 52.44
C MET A 69 -20.30 -11.52 52.11
N ALA A 70 -19.02 -11.58 52.49
CA ALA A 70 -18.17 -12.76 52.34
C ALA A 70 -18.80 -14.01 52.98
N LYS A 71 -19.30 -13.88 54.22
CA LYS A 71 -19.99 -14.99 54.92
C LYS A 71 -21.27 -15.42 54.19
N LYS A 72 -22.05 -14.47 53.70
CA LYS A 72 -23.29 -14.76 52.97
C LYS A 72 -23.01 -15.42 51.62
N SER A 73 -22.05 -14.88 50.87
CA SER A 73 -21.56 -15.44 49.60
C SER A 73 -21.05 -16.87 49.79
N ALA A 74 -20.25 -17.13 50.83
CA ALA A 74 -19.76 -18.48 51.15
C ALA A 74 -20.90 -19.46 51.48
N SER A 75 -21.93 -19.02 52.20
CA SER A 75 -23.11 -19.83 52.49
C SER A 75 -23.90 -20.21 51.24
N LEU A 76 -24.16 -19.24 50.35
CA LEU A 76 -24.85 -19.48 49.09
C LEU A 76 -24.02 -20.35 48.13
N SER A 77 -22.70 -20.14 48.07
CA SER A 77 -21.77 -20.97 47.28
C SER A 77 -21.72 -22.41 47.78
N LYS A 78 -21.76 -22.63 49.10
CA LYS A 78 -21.87 -23.97 49.69
C LYS A 78 -23.16 -24.66 49.26
N ARG A 79 -24.31 -23.97 49.34
CA ARG A 79 -25.59 -24.50 48.85
C ARG A 79 -25.52 -24.80 47.35
N ASN A 80 -24.87 -23.96 46.55
CA ASN A 80 -24.68 -24.23 45.13
C ASN A 80 -23.93 -25.55 44.90
N LYS A 81 -22.80 -25.77 45.61
CA LYS A 81 -22.02 -27.00 45.53
C LYS A 81 -22.82 -28.25 45.92
N GLU A 82 -23.68 -28.14 46.93
CA GLU A 82 -24.55 -29.22 47.38
C GLU A 82 -25.61 -29.61 46.33
N LEU A 83 -26.15 -28.63 45.59
CA LEU A 83 -27.10 -28.88 44.50
C LEU A 83 -26.43 -29.51 43.26
N HIS A 84 -25.12 -29.32 43.09
CA HIS A 84 -24.33 -29.78 41.93
C HIS A 84 -23.48 -31.03 42.18
N VAL A 85 -23.75 -31.79 43.25
CA VAL A 85 -23.02 -33.02 43.56
C VAL A 85 -23.15 -34.01 42.39
N THR A 86 -22.03 -34.52 41.86
CA THR A 86 -22.08 -35.41 40.69
C THR A 86 -22.21 -36.88 41.08
N PRO A 87 -23.17 -37.63 40.50
CA PRO A 87 -23.35 -39.05 40.77
C PRO A 87 -22.28 -39.87 40.02
N LYS A 88 -21.56 -40.75 40.72
CA LYS A 88 -20.48 -41.55 40.12
C LYS A 88 -21.02 -42.73 39.30
N ASP A 89 -20.48 -42.96 38.11
CA ASP A 89 -20.70 -44.17 37.32
C ASP A 89 -19.49 -44.46 36.43
N LYS A 90 -19.12 -45.74 36.28
CA LYS A 90 -17.97 -46.17 35.48
C LYS A 90 -18.27 -46.13 33.96
N ASN A 91 -19.54 -46.18 33.57
CA ASN A 91 -19.96 -46.08 32.17
C ASN A 91 -20.24 -44.62 31.80
N ARG A 92 -19.52 -44.10 30.80
CA ARG A 92 -19.62 -42.69 30.37
C ARG A 92 -21.04 -42.25 30.00
N LYS A 93 -21.82 -43.08 29.29
CA LYS A 93 -23.18 -42.72 28.87
C LYS A 93 -24.16 -42.75 30.04
N ALA A 94 -24.07 -43.78 30.88
CA ALA A 94 -24.89 -43.87 32.09
C ALA A 94 -24.56 -42.77 33.11
N HIS A 95 -23.27 -42.40 33.22
CA HIS A 95 -22.81 -41.28 34.04
C HIS A 95 -23.44 -39.96 33.60
N GLN A 96 -23.40 -39.65 32.31
CA GLN A 96 -24.00 -38.44 31.74
C GLN A 96 -25.51 -38.39 31.93
N GLN A 97 -26.22 -39.51 31.74
CA GLN A 97 -27.67 -39.58 32.00
C GLN A 97 -28.00 -39.37 33.48
N LYS A 98 -27.20 -39.93 34.39
CA LYS A 98 -27.37 -39.72 35.84
C LYS A 98 -27.14 -38.26 36.24
N ILE A 99 -26.15 -37.59 35.65
CA ILE A 99 -25.92 -36.15 35.85
C ILE A 99 -27.13 -35.35 35.38
N LYS A 100 -27.56 -35.53 34.12
CA LYS A 100 -28.74 -34.82 33.57
C LYS A 100 -29.98 -35.01 34.46
N LYS A 101 -30.28 -36.25 34.84
CA LYS A 101 -31.43 -36.57 35.70
C LYS A 101 -31.34 -35.90 37.08
N GLN A 102 -30.15 -35.86 37.67
CA GLN A 102 -29.95 -35.20 38.96
C GLN A 102 -30.15 -33.69 38.85
N LEU A 103 -29.56 -33.04 37.85
CA LEU A 103 -29.74 -31.60 37.60
C LEU A 103 -31.21 -31.25 37.38
N LEU A 104 -31.94 -32.06 36.59
CA LEU A 104 -33.38 -31.89 36.38
C LEU A 104 -34.18 -32.02 37.69
N THR A 105 -33.80 -32.96 38.56
CA THR A 105 -34.44 -33.12 39.89
C THR A 105 -34.19 -31.90 40.78
N GLN A 106 -33.04 -31.25 40.63
CA GLN A 106 -32.68 -30.05 41.41
C GLN A 106 -33.15 -28.73 40.79
N LYS A 107 -33.75 -28.74 39.60
CA LYS A 107 -34.20 -27.53 38.86
C LYS A 107 -34.90 -26.49 39.74
N GLY A 108 -35.89 -26.91 40.55
CA GLY A 108 -36.62 -26.01 41.44
C GLY A 108 -35.75 -25.40 42.56
N ASN A 109 -34.81 -26.18 43.09
CA ASN A 109 -33.88 -25.73 44.13
C ASN A 109 -32.81 -24.78 43.58
N ILE A 110 -32.33 -25.02 42.35
CA ILE A 110 -31.41 -24.13 41.63
C ILE A 110 -32.10 -22.79 41.34
N LYS A 111 -33.36 -22.82 40.88
CA LYS A 111 -34.17 -21.62 40.68
C LYS A 111 -34.37 -20.83 41.97
N SER A 112 -34.66 -21.51 43.09
CA SER A 112 -34.76 -20.87 44.41
C SER A 112 -33.43 -20.26 44.85
N LEU A 113 -32.31 -20.95 44.66
CA LEU A 113 -30.98 -20.44 45.00
C LEU A 113 -30.63 -19.18 44.20
N LYS A 114 -30.94 -19.17 42.89
CA LYS A 114 -30.79 -17.99 42.05
C LYS A 114 -31.57 -16.79 42.61
N SER A 115 -32.84 -16.99 42.96
CA SER A 115 -33.66 -15.92 43.56
C SER A 115 -33.10 -15.41 44.90
N ASP A 116 -32.50 -16.29 45.72
CA ASP A 116 -31.85 -15.88 46.96
C ASP A 116 -30.58 -15.05 46.72
N TYR A 117 -29.81 -15.36 45.67
CA TYR A 117 -28.68 -14.52 45.22
C TYR A 117 -29.19 -13.16 44.78
N GLU A 118 -30.16 -13.11 43.86
CA GLU A 118 -30.72 -11.87 43.30
C GLU A 118 -31.23 -10.96 44.41
N LYS A 119 -32.00 -11.49 45.36
CA LYS A 119 -32.52 -10.71 46.49
C LYS A 119 -31.42 -10.08 47.35
N GLN A 120 -30.34 -10.83 47.62
CA GLN A 120 -29.21 -10.29 48.38
C GLN A 120 -28.44 -9.24 47.59
N ILE A 121 -28.20 -9.51 46.31
CA ILE A 121 -27.51 -8.60 45.39
C ILE A 121 -28.26 -7.28 45.29
N SER A 122 -29.57 -7.30 45.05
CA SER A 122 -30.38 -6.07 44.99
C SER A 122 -30.30 -5.26 46.30
N SER A 123 -30.28 -5.93 47.45
CA SER A 123 -30.12 -5.24 48.74
C SER A 123 -28.75 -4.58 48.88
N TYR A 124 -27.67 -5.28 48.50
CA TYR A 124 -26.31 -4.76 48.62
C TYR A 124 -26.01 -3.66 47.59
N TRP A 125 -26.47 -3.81 46.36
CA TRP A 125 -26.39 -2.76 45.35
C TRP A 125 -27.03 -1.46 45.83
N LYS A 126 -28.28 -1.52 46.33
CA LYS A 126 -28.98 -0.33 46.85
C LYS A 126 -28.22 0.36 47.99
N GLN A 127 -27.49 -0.42 48.78
CA GLN A 127 -26.70 0.09 49.90
C GLN A 127 -25.35 0.67 49.46
N LEU A 128 -24.66 0.01 48.53
CA LEU A 128 -23.27 0.33 48.18
C LEU A 128 -23.16 1.24 46.97
N MET A 129 -24.05 1.10 45.99
CA MET A 129 -23.97 1.75 44.69
C MET A 129 -25.40 2.13 44.21
N PRO A 130 -26.10 3.02 44.94
CA PRO A 130 -27.50 3.34 44.64
C PRO A 130 -27.70 4.01 43.27
N SER A 131 -26.71 4.76 42.76
CA SER A 131 -26.76 5.42 41.45
C SER A 131 -26.89 4.44 40.27
N PHE A 132 -26.50 3.18 40.46
CA PHE A 132 -26.58 2.13 39.43
C PHE A 132 -27.96 1.46 39.36
N ILE A 133 -28.87 1.69 40.31
CA ILE A 133 -30.14 0.95 40.41
C ILE A 133 -31.39 1.82 40.22
N ASP A 134 -31.31 3.16 40.28
CA ASP A 134 -32.51 3.99 40.15
C ASP A 134 -32.25 5.42 39.64
N GLN A 135 -32.62 5.68 38.38
CA GLN A 135 -33.42 6.85 37.98
C GLN A 135 -34.44 6.44 36.90
N GLY A 136 -35.38 5.59 37.29
CA GLY A 136 -36.62 5.39 36.53
C GLY A 136 -37.68 6.44 36.88
N GLN A 137 -37.39 7.75 36.79
CA GLN A 137 -38.42 8.80 36.87
C GLN A 137 -37.96 10.21 36.45
N ALA A 138 -37.79 10.43 35.15
CA ALA A 138 -38.33 11.61 34.45
C ALA A 138 -38.23 11.33 32.94
N ALA A 139 -39.37 11.15 32.27
CA ALA A 139 -39.39 11.44 30.84
C ALA A 139 -38.92 12.90 30.67
N PRO A 140 -38.09 13.25 29.67
CA PRO A 140 -37.92 14.64 29.34
C PRO A 140 -39.32 15.20 29.04
N ALA A 141 -39.78 16.13 29.88
CA ALA A 141 -40.94 16.93 29.56
C ALA A 141 -40.70 17.49 28.16
N SER A 142 -41.66 17.30 27.24
CA SER A 142 -41.51 17.79 25.87
C SER A 142 -41.12 19.26 25.92
N LEU A 143 -39.92 19.59 25.47
CA LEU A 143 -39.48 20.97 25.37
C LEU A 143 -40.32 21.65 24.30
N THR A 144 -41.41 22.29 24.70
CA THR A 144 -42.15 23.19 23.83
C THR A 144 -41.22 24.34 23.46
N ARG A 145 -41.25 24.70 22.17
CA ARG A 145 -40.41 25.68 21.46
C ARG A 145 -40.24 27.06 22.13
N SER A 146 -41.01 27.37 23.18
CA SER A 146 -40.96 28.63 23.93
C SER A 146 -39.91 28.69 25.05
N ALA A 147 -39.31 27.57 25.46
CA ALA A 147 -38.26 27.58 26.51
C ALA A 147 -36.85 27.95 26.00
N ILE A 148 -36.65 27.99 24.68
CA ILE A 148 -35.34 28.18 24.03
C ILE A 148 -34.89 29.67 24.07
N THR A 149 -35.79 30.62 24.35
CA THR A 149 -35.50 32.05 24.18
C THR A 149 -35.10 32.80 25.45
N THR A 150 -34.91 32.14 26.61
CA THR A 150 -34.68 32.87 27.88
C THR A 150 -33.54 32.32 28.76
N MET A 151 -32.63 31.51 28.21
CA MET A 151 -31.38 31.13 28.91
C MET A 151 -30.12 31.67 28.22
N ALA A 152 -30.28 32.44 27.13
CA ALA A 152 -29.19 33.21 26.53
C ALA A 152 -29.04 34.55 27.27
N ALA A 153 -28.46 34.52 28.47
CA ALA A 153 -27.65 35.62 29.04
C ALA A 153 -27.50 35.43 30.55
N THR A 154 -26.46 34.72 30.99
CA THR A 154 -25.69 35.14 32.16
C THR A 154 -24.32 34.47 32.18
N THR A 155 -23.28 35.32 32.11
CA THR A 155 -21.91 35.14 32.63
C THR A 155 -21.04 33.99 32.11
N ILE A 156 -20.00 34.38 31.36
CA ILE A 156 -18.75 33.65 31.09
C ILE A 156 -18.18 33.12 32.42
N ALA A 157 -17.97 31.81 32.51
CA ALA A 157 -17.27 31.12 33.59
C ALA A 157 -16.26 30.14 32.98
N ALA A 158 -15.17 29.88 33.70
CA ALA A 158 -13.95 29.17 33.31
C ALA A 158 -14.16 27.92 32.42
N ASP A 159 -13.21 27.66 31.51
CA ASP A 159 -13.19 26.54 30.56
C ASP A 159 -13.87 25.30 31.13
N ALA A 160 -15.03 24.95 30.55
CA ALA A 160 -15.73 23.73 30.93
C ALA A 160 -14.81 22.55 30.66
N VAL A 161 -14.69 21.64 31.62
CA VAL A 161 -14.04 20.34 31.41
C VAL A 161 -14.82 19.65 30.30
N ILE A 162 -14.21 19.53 29.13
CA ILE A 162 -14.84 18.87 27.98
C ILE A 162 -14.71 17.36 28.18
N ASP A 163 -15.79 16.71 28.63
CA ASP A 163 -16.01 15.27 28.44
C ASP A 163 -16.97 15.08 27.25
N PRO A 164 -16.57 14.35 26.19
CA PRO A 164 -17.37 14.19 24.97
C PRO A 164 -18.65 13.36 25.14
N PHE A 165 -18.75 12.53 26.18
CA PHE A 165 -19.80 11.52 26.31
C PHE A 165 -20.86 11.88 27.35
N GLU A 166 -20.73 13.01 28.03
CA GLU A 166 -21.71 13.45 29.01
C GLU A 166 -23.01 14.01 28.37
N PRO A 167 -24.21 13.71 28.92
CA PRO A 167 -24.43 12.89 30.11
C PRO A 167 -24.36 11.38 29.81
N ASN A 168 -23.64 10.62 30.62
CA ASN A 168 -23.60 9.14 30.58
C ASN A 168 -23.63 8.51 31.99
N ASN A 169 -24.15 9.23 32.97
CA ASN A 169 -23.99 8.94 34.40
C ASN A 169 -24.80 7.73 34.94
N ASN A 170 -25.57 7.04 34.08
CA ASN A 170 -26.46 5.94 34.47
C ASN A 170 -26.90 5.10 33.25
N GLU A 171 -27.76 4.09 33.48
CA GLU A 171 -28.26 3.20 32.44
C GLU A 171 -28.91 3.93 31.25
N ASN A 172 -29.82 4.86 31.56
CA ASN A 172 -30.67 5.51 30.56
C ASN A 172 -29.86 6.47 29.70
N GLU A 173 -28.81 7.02 30.28
CA GLU A 173 -27.87 7.95 29.65
C GLU A 173 -26.66 7.23 29.05
N SER A 174 -26.52 5.91 29.26
CA SER A 174 -25.35 5.16 28.81
C SER A 174 -24.97 5.44 27.35
N TYR A 175 -23.68 5.55 27.04
CA TYR A 175 -23.23 5.83 25.69
C TYR A 175 -23.11 4.53 24.86
N PRO A 176 -23.72 4.43 23.66
CA PRO A 176 -23.59 3.25 22.83
C PRO A 176 -22.19 3.15 22.21
N ILE A 177 -21.52 2.03 22.40
CA ILE A 177 -20.17 1.76 21.87
C ILE A 177 -20.15 0.61 20.87
N THR A 178 -19.11 0.58 20.06
CA THR A 178 -18.84 -0.40 19.01
C THR A 178 -17.57 -1.18 19.34
N VAL A 179 -17.61 -2.49 19.12
CA VAL A 179 -16.44 -3.36 19.31
C VAL A 179 -15.27 -2.94 18.40
N GLY A 180 -14.06 -2.97 18.93
CA GLY A 180 -12.84 -2.58 18.22
C GLY A 180 -12.50 -1.09 18.32
N ASN A 181 -13.47 -0.22 18.57
CA ASN A 181 -13.21 1.22 18.73
C ASN A 181 -12.55 1.51 20.09
N LEU A 182 -11.87 2.65 20.12
CA LEU A 182 -11.29 3.25 21.31
C LEU A 182 -12.13 4.50 21.69
N TYR A 183 -12.32 4.72 22.98
CA TYR A 183 -13.13 5.80 23.54
C TYR A 183 -12.26 6.61 24.50
N ASP A 184 -12.17 7.92 24.28
CA ASP A 184 -11.35 8.86 25.03
C ASP A 184 -12.23 9.80 25.87
N SER A 185 -12.18 9.70 27.19
CA SER A 185 -13.16 10.30 28.12
C SER A 185 -12.53 10.59 29.49
N LYS A 186 -13.27 11.21 30.41
CA LYS A 186 -12.82 11.65 31.73
C LYS A 186 -13.86 11.40 32.81
N ILE A 187 -13.41 10.82 33.91
CA ILE A 187 -14.09 10.99 35.21
C ILE A 187 -13.76 12.40 35.70
N SER A 188 -14.66 13.33 35.44
CA SER A 188 -14.50 14.78 35.57
C SER A 188 -14.83 15.31 36.97
N THR A 189 -15.57 14.55 37.77
CA THR A 189 -15.85 14.85 39.18
C THR A 189 -15.80 13.59 40.05
N LEU A 190 -15.83 13.73 41.39
CA LEU A 190 -15.83 12.56 42.29
C LEU A 190 -17.11 11.72 42.21
N ASP A 191 -18.22 12.33 41.81
CA ASP A 191 -19.52 11.66 41.71
C ASP A 191 -19.78 11.13 40.28
N ASP A 192 -18.88 11.43 39.35
CA ASP A 192 -18.97 11.07 37.93
C ASP A 192 -18.78 9.56 37.72
N GLN A 193 -19.65 8.99 36.90
CA GLN A 193 -19.70 7.56 36.59
C GLN A 193 -20.04 7.37 35.13
N ASP A 194 -19.08 6.97 34.30
CA ASP A 194 -19.36 6.76 32.89
C ASP A 194 -19.98 5.38 32.63
N PHE A 195 -21.20 5.35 32.10
CA PHE A 195 -21.83 4.13 31.60
C PHE A 195 -21.76 4.06 30.07
N TYR A 196 -21.27 2.93 29.58
CA TYR A 196 -21.28 2.56 28.18
C TYR A 196 -22.12 1.31 27.96
N ARG A 197 -22.74 1.17 26.78
CA ARG A 197 -23.49 -0.02 26.39
C ARG A 197 -23.07 -0.52 25.02
N PHE A 198 -23.06 -1.84 24.83
CA PHE A 198 -22.96 -2.42 23.50
C PHE A 198 -23.92 -3.59 23.34
N ASN A 199 -24.48 -3.73 22.14
CA ASN A 199 -25.25 -4.90 21.75
C ASN A 199 -24.33 -5.86 20.98
N SER A 200 -24.27 -7.11 21.42
CA SER A 200 -23.38 -8.09 20.80
C SER A 200 -23.82 -8.55 19.40
N GLY A 201 -25.07 -8.33 18.99
CA GLY A 201 -25.59 -8.83 17.72
C GLY A 201 -25.29 -10.33 17.53
N ALA A 202 -24.72 -10.74 16.41
CA ALA A 202 -24.35 -12.15 16.21
C ALA A 202 -23.02 -12.58 16.89
N LEU A 203 -22.33 -11.68 17.61
CA LEU A 203 -21.01 -11.96 18.19
C LEU A 203 -21.09 -13.04 19.27
N THR A 204 -20.09 -13.92 19.26
CA THR A 204 -19.88 -14.98 20.26
C THR A 204 -18.40 -15.12 20.61
N GLY A 205 -18.12 -15.90 21.66
CA GLY A 205 -16.76 -16.16 22.17
C GLY A 205 -16.29 -15.08 23.14
N THR A 206 -14.99 -15.03 23.42
CA THR A 206 -14.42 -14.11 24.42
C THR A 206 -14.31 -12.68 23.88
N LEU A 207 -14.77 -11.67 24.63
CA LEU A 207 -14.39 -10.27 24.46
C LEU A 207 -13.54 -9.84 25.65
N THR A 208 -12.72 -8.80 25.44
CA THR A 208 -11.90 -8.17 26.45
C THR A 208 -12.20 -6.68 26.45
N VAL A 209 -12.54 -6.14 27.61
CA VAL A 209 -12.60 -4.70 27.86
C VAL A 209 -11.29 -4.30 28.54
N LYS A 210 -10.65 -3.24 28.06
CA LYS A 210 -9.46 -2.65 28.69
C LYS A 210 -9.74 -1.19 29.01
N LEU A 211 -9.35 -0.77 30.21
CA LEU A 211 -9.36 0.61 30.66
C LEU A 211 -7.92 1.03 30.95
N ASP A 212 -7.43 2.01 30.20
CA ASP A 212 -6.12 2.61 30.39
C ASP A 212 -6.29 3.84 31.28
N VAL A 213 -5.67 3.78 32.47
CA VAL A 213 -5.91 4.75 33.55
C VAL A 213 -4.78 5.77 33.59
N PRO A 214 -5.07 7.08 33.75
CA PRO A 214 -4.02 8.09 33.90
C PRO A 214 -3.08 7.75 35.06
N ALA A 215 -1.79 8.10 34.90
CA ALA A 215 -0.72 7.64 35.77
C ALA A 215 -0.90 7.99 37.27
N ASP A 216 -1.63 9.08 37.57
CA ASP A 216 -1.90 9.59 38.91
C ASP A 216 -3.32 9.29 39.42
N LYS A 217 -4.11 8.48 38.71
CA LYS A 217 -5.51 8.14 39.05
C LYS A 217 -5.70 6.66 39.35
N ASP A 218 -6.71 6.33 40.15
CA ASP A 218 -7.20 4.96 40.41
C ASP A 218 -8.67 4.88 39.96
N TYR A 219 -8.88 4.44 38.72
CA TYR A 219 -10.20 4.22 38.12
C TYR A 219 -10.48 2.73 38.03
N ASP A 220 -11.71 2.36 38.35
CA ASP A 220 -12.18 0.99 38.40
C ASP A 220 -13.24 0.76 37.33
N MET A 221 -13.46 -0.51 36.97
CA MET A 221 -14.43 -0.89 35.94
C MET A 221 -15.24 -2.12 36.32
N VAL A 222 -16.52 -2.13 35.96
CA VAL A 222 -17.38 -3.31 36.01
C VAL A 222 -18.06 -3.54 34.66
N VAL A 223 -18.09 -4.79 34.22
CA VAL A 223 -18.79 -5.23 33.01
C VAL A 223 -19.98 -6.10 33.42
N MET A 224 -21.14 -5.78 32.88
CA MET A 224 -22.42 -6.35 33.32
C MET A 224 -23.25 -6.84 32.14
N GLU A 225 -23.86 -8.01 32.28
CA GLU A 225 -24.89 -8.54 31.38
C GLU A 225 -26.25 -8.11 31.91
N ASN A 226 -26.79 -6.98 31.42
CA ASN A 226 -27.80 -6.19 32.14
C ASN A 226 -27.24 -5.64 33.48
N LEU A 227 -27.81 -4.58 34.04
CA LEU A 227 -27.18 -3.85 35.17
C LEU A 227 -27.04 -4.60 36.49
N ASP A 228 -27.74 -5.71 36.69
CA ASP A 228 -27.73 -6.45 37.96
C ASP A 228 -26.75 -7.63 37.98
N THR A 229 -26.18 -7.99 36.83
CA THR A 229 -25.44 -9.23 36.65
C THR A 229 -24.04 -8.96 36.14
N THR A 230 -23.05 -8.95 37.04
CA THR A 230 -21.64 -8.74 36.70
C THR A 230 -21.06 -9.96 35.99
N VAL A 231 -20.50 -9.75 34.80
CA VAL A 231 -19.73 -10.78 34.07
C VAL A 231 -18.23 -10.70 34.38
N GLY A 232 -17.75 -9.54 34.84
CA GLY A 232 -16.40 -9.36 35.37
C GLY A 232 -16.18 -7.92 35.83
N PHE A 233 -15.10 -7.68 36.57
CA PHE A 233 -14.72 -6.35 37.05
C PHE A 233 -13.19 -6.25 37.18
N GLY A 234 -12.66 -5.04 37.04
CA GLY A 234 -11.27 -4.69 37.30
C GLY A 234 -11.24 -3.64 38.40
N MET A 235 -10.53 -3.95 39.48
CA MET A 235 -10.38 -3.06 40.64
C MET A 235 -8.97 -3.17 41.26
N THR A 236 -7.98 -3.19 40.38
CA THR A 236 -6.57 -3.32 40.74
C THR A 236 -6.14 -2.14 41.59
N SER A 237 -5.57 -2.41 42.77
CA SER A 237 -5.19 -1.31 43.67
C SER A 237 -3.93 -0.59 43.19
N GLY A 238 -4.00 0.75 43.13
CA GLY A 238 -2.85 1.64 42.94
C GLY A 238 -3.02 2.56 41.72
N GLN A 239 -2.38 3.73 41.77
CA GLN A 239 -2.47 4.73 40.70
C GLN A 239 -1.82 4.25 39.40
N GLY A 240 -2.42 4.61 38.27
CA GLY A 240 -1.95 4.29 36.91
C GLY A 240 -1.98 2.81 36.58
N LYS A 241 -2.87 2.04 37.23
CA LYS A 241 -3.07 0.62 36.93
C LYS A 241 -4.22 0.47 35.96
N ASP A 242 -3.91 -0.05 34.78
CA ASP A 242 -4.92 -0.44 33.80
C ASP A 242 -5.82 -1.55 34.36
N GLU A 243 -7.09 -1.52 33.95
CA GLU A 243 -8.04 -2.60 34.22
C GLU A 243 -8.31 -3.43 32.98
N SER A 244 -8.52 -4.74 33.17
CA SER A 244 -8.86 -5.63 32.07
C SER A 244 -9.83 -6.72 32.49
N VAL A 245 -10.91 -6.86 31.72
CA VAL A 245 -11.96 -7.86 31.96
C VAL A 245 -12.21 -8.66 30.70
N SER A 246 -12.03 -9.99 30.77
CA SER A 246 -12.37 -10.92 29.70
C SER A 246 -13.57 -11.77 30.05
N PHE A 247 -14.57 -11.83 29.17
CA PHE A 247 -15.83 -12.53 29.42
C PHE A 247 -16.37 -13.20 28.15
N GLN A 248 -17.23 -14.21 28.32
CA GLN A 248 -17.90 -14.88 27.21
C GLN A 248 -19.13 -14.08 26.77
N VAL A 249 -19.17 -13.75 25.48
CA VAL A 249 -20.25 -13.01 24.85
C VAL A 249 -21.34 -13.95 24.38
N LYS A 250 -22.58 -13.61 24.74
CA LYS A 250 -23.80 -14.22 24.22
C LYS A 250 -24.29 -13.41 23.02
N PRO A 251 -24.84 -14.05 21.98
CA PRO A 251 -25.42 -13.32 20.86
C PRO A 251 -26.68 -12.56 21.29
N ASN A 252 -26.95 -11.43 20.65
CA ASN A 252 -28.10 -10.55 20.79
C ASN A 252 -28.32 -10.10 22.24
N THR A 253 -27.24 -9.84 22.96
CA THR A 253 -27.25 -9.50 24.38
C THR A 253 -26.69 -8.10 24.59
N ASN A 254 -27.33 -7.32 25.44
CA ASN A 254 -26.83 -6.01 25.86
C ASN A 254 -25.85 -6.18 27.02
N TYR A 255 -24.70 -5.57 26.87
CA TYR A 255 -23.70 -5.47 27.92
C TYR A 255 -23.49 -4.01 28.27
N TYR A 256 -23.24 -3.76 29.55
CA TYR A 256 -22.96 -2.44 30.09
C TYR A 256 -21.56 -2.45 30.72
N ILE A 257 -20.85 -1.35 30.57
CA ILE A 257 -19.55 -1.12 31.18
C ILE A 257 -19.71 0.16 31.98
N ALA A 258 -19.42 0.09 33.27
CA ALA A 258 -19.39 1.28 34.10
C ALA A 258 -17.97 1.52 34.57
N ILE A 259 -17.50 2.75 34.37
CA ILE A 259 -16.21 3.26 34.83
C ILE A 259 -16.48 4.26 35.94
N PHE A 260 -15.73 4.14 37.03
CA PHE A 260 -15.96 4.97 38.21
C PHE A 260 -14.67 5.09 39.03
N SER A 261 -14.65 6.06 39.94
CA SER A 261 -13.63 6.15 40.98
C SER A 261 -14.26 6.23 42.36
N PHE A 262 -13.48 5.92 43.40
CA PHE A 262 -13.88 6.13 44.79
C PHE A 262 -13.31 7.41 45.39
N ASN A 263 -12.17 7.89 44.89
CA ASN A 263 -11.41 8.95 45.54
C ASN A 263 -10.75 9.94 44.57
N ASP A 264 -10.71 9.65 43.26
CA ASP A 264 -9.95 10.41 42.27
C ASP A 264 -10.83 10.86 41.10
N PHE A 265 -10.46 11.98 40.51
CA PHE A 265 -11.03 12.48 39.25
C PHE A 265 -9.97 13.32 38.52
N SER A 266 -10.24 13.62 37.26
CA SER A 266 -9.34 14.39 36.40
C SER A 266 -10.13 15.39 35.57
N THR A 267 -9.70 16.64 35.57
CA THR A 267 -10.25 17.67 34.68
C THR A 267 -9.41 17.88 33.42
N THR A 268 -8.25 17.21 33.32
CA THR A 268 -7.26 17.45 32.26
C THR A 268 -6.81 16.18 31.55
N GLU A 269 -6.50 15.12 32.29
CA GLU A 269 -6.07 13.83 31.75
C GLU A 269 -7.26 12.93 31.46
N ASN A 270 -7.27 12.28 30.30
CA ASN A 270 -8.31 11.34 29.89
C ASN A 270 -7.92 9.90 30.22
N TYR A 271 -8.92 9.04 30.46
CA TYR A 271 -8.73 7.59 30.36
C TYR A 271 -9.08 7.11 28.94
N HIS A 272 -8.62 5.91 28.59
CA HIS A 272 -9.01 5.28 27.34
C HIS A 272 -9.71 3.93 27.55
N LEU A 273 -10.91 3.78 27.01
CA LEU A 273 -11.69 2.55 27.04
C LEU A 273 -11.63 1.86 25.67
N SER A 274 -11.26 0.58 25.65
CA SER A 274 -11.26 -0.23 24.42
C SER A 274 -12.00 -1.56 24.59
N LEU A 275 -12.71 -1.96 23.53
CA LEU A 275 -13.31 -3.27 23.38
C LEU A 275 -12.56 -4.05 22.30
N SER A 276 -12.11 -5.26 22.61
CA SER A 276 -11.45 -6.12 21.62
C SER A 276 -12.39 -6.57 20.49
N LYS A 277 -11.83 -7.20 19.45
CA LYS A 277 -12.46 -7.59 18.19
C LYS A 277 -12.80 -6.43 17.27
N VAL A 278 -11.76 -5.83 16.70
CA VAL A 278 -11.87 -4.97 15.50
C VAL A 278 -12.43 -5.80 14.36
N THR A 279 -13.66 -5.47 13.94
CA THR A 279 -14.38 -6.16 12.87
C THR A 279 -14.39 -5.37 11.55
N ALA A 280 -14.26 -4.04 11.61
CA ALA A 280 -14.26 -3.19 10.42
C ALA A 280 -13.00 -3.43 9.57
N VAL A 281 -13.19 -3.72 8.28
CA VAL A 281 -12.09 -4.03 7.34
C VAL A 281 -11.79 -2.82 6.49
N LEU A 282 -10.53 -2.39 6.48
CA LEU A 282 -10.01 -1.45 5.50
C LEU A 282 -9.50 -2.23 4.28
N ASN A 283 -10.12 -2.00 3.13
CA ASN A 283 -9.78 -2.70 1.89
C ASN A 283 -8.83 -1.85 1.02
N LEU A 284 -7.89 -2.52 0.36
CA LEU A 284 -6.92 -1.87 -0.52
C LEU A 284 -7.66 -1.11 -1.64
N THR A 285 -7.29 0.16 -1.85
CA THR A 285 -7.89 1.04 -2.88
C THR A 285 -9.41 1.27 -2.76
N SER A 286 -10.02 0.94 -1.63
CA SER A 286 -11.44 1.17 -1.35
C SER A 286 -11.57 2.10 -0.15
N PRO A 287 -11.69 3.43 -0.38
CA PRO A 287 -11.74 4.41 0.69
C PRO A 287 -12.94 4.21 1.63
N ILE A 288 -12.78 4.62 2.89
CA ILE A 288 -13.85 4.63 3.90
C ILE A 288 -14.08 6.07 4.33
N ASP A 289 -15.31 6.55 4.21
CA ASP A 289 -15.73 7.84 4.75
C ASP A 289 -16.09 7.68 6.23
N ILE A 290 -15.53 8.53 7.08
CA ILE A 290 -15.58 8.46 8.55
C ILE A 290 -16.11 9.79 9.07
N SER A 291 -17.18 9.73 9.85
CA SER A 291 -17.74 10.89 10.54
C SER A 291 -18.20 10.45 11.91
N LEU A 292 -17.41 10.74 12.94
CA LEU A 292 -17.67 10.34 14.32
C LEU A 292 -17.53 11.55 15.26
N PRO A 293 -18.27 11.58 16.37
CA PRO A 293 -18.15 12.64 17.35
C PRO A 293 -16.78 12.61 18.03
N MET A 294 -16.48 13.67 18.77
CA MET A 294 -15.28 13.76 19.60
C MET A 294 -15.19 12.58 20.57
N GLY A 295 -13.98 12.13 20.87
CA GLY A 295 -13.73 11.01 21.79
C GLY A 295 -13.87 9.62 21.18
N GLU A 296 -14.58 9.45 20.06
CA GLU A 296 -14.69 8.16 19.36
C GLU A 296 -13.57 7.97 18.34
N ILE A 297 -12.75 6.94 18.55
CA ILE A 297 -11.61 6.61 17.70
C ILE A 297 -11.87 5.23 17.05
N PRO A 298 -12.26 5.19 15.76
CA PRO A 298 -12.51 3.94 15.07
C PRO A 298 -11.21 3.18 14.78
N ALA A 299 -11.31 1.85 14.80
CA ALA A 299 -10.24 0.96 14.41
C ALA A 299 -10.63 0.12 13.19
N TYR A 300 -9.67 -0.11 12.29
CA TYR A 300 -9.84 -0.95 11.10
C TYR A 300 -8.75 -2.00 11.00
N ARG A 301 -9.12 -3.21 10.58
CA ARG A 301 -8.15 -4.23 10.21
C ARG A 301 -7.76 -4.10 8.74
N PHE A 302 -6.46 -4.13 8.47
CA PHE A 302 -5.88 -4.20 7.14
C PHE A 302 -4.96 -5.41 7.03
N SER A 303 -5.23 -6.31 6.08
CA SER A 303 -4.35 -7.45 5.80
C SER A 303 -3.62 -7.21 4.48
N ALA A 304 -2.29 -7.11 4.53
CA ALA A 304 -1.49 -6.77 3.34
C ALA A 304 -1.54 -7.91 2.31
N PRO A 305 -2.13 -7.71 1.10
CA PRO A 305 -2.25 -8.80 0.12
C PRO A 305 -0.92 -9.22 -0.49
N VAL A 306 0.06 -8.30 -0.53
CA VAL A 306 1.44 -8.52 -0.99
C VAL A 306 2.40 -7.82 -0.03
N ALA A 307 3.67 -8.25 -0.01
CA ALA A 307 4.70 -7.52 0.73
C ALA A 307 5.05 -6.21 -0.01
N GLY A 308 5.25 -5.13 0.74
CA GLY A 308 5.63 -3.84 0.17
C GLY A 308 5.31 -2.67 1.10
N THR A 309 5.65 -1.47 0.67
CA THR A 309 5.28 -0.23 1.35
C THR A 309 3.88 0.22 0.96
N TYR A 310 3.02 0.42 1.95
CA TYR A 310 1.66 0.93 1.80
C TYR A 310 1.57 2.36 2.29
N ARG A 311 0.87 3.19 1.54
CA ARG A 311 0.52 4.57 1.88
C ARG A 311 -0.89 4.58 2.48
N PHE A 312 -0.98 4.91 3.77
CA PHE A 312 -2.22 5.21 4.49
C PHE A 312 -2.34 6.72 4.57
N TYR A 313 -3.49 7.26 4.21
CA TYR A 313 -3.67 8.71 4.21
C TYR A 313 -5.13 9.09 4.41
N THR A 314 -5.33 10.27 4.98
CA THR A 314 -6.64 10.89 5.12
C THR A 314 -6.88 11.91 3.99
N GLU A 315 -8.15 12.11 3.65
CA GLU A 315 -8.63 13.02 2.62
C GLU A 315 -9.92 13.70 3.11
N PRO A 316 -10.36 14.80 2.50
CA PRO A 316 -11.68 15.37 2.79
C PRO A 316 -12.78 14.30 2.63
N TYR A 317 -13.75 14.30 3.55
CA TYR A 317 -14.89 13.39 3.51
C TYR A 317 -15.58 13.42 2.14
N GLY A 318 -15.89 12.26 1.56
CA GLY A 318 -16.45 12.18 0.22
C GLY A 318 -15.45 12.39 -0.92
N GLY A 319 -14.19 12.74 -0.61
CA GLY A 319 -13.14 13.07 -1.57
C GLY A 319 -13.22 14.51 -2.10
N PHE A 320 -13.97 15.39 -1.43
CA PHE A 320 -14.15 16.79 -1.78
C PHE A 320 -14.35 17.64 -0.53
N GLY A 321 -14.12 18.95 -0.63
CA GLY A 321 -14.33 19.89 0.48
C GLY A 321 -13.05 20.20 1.27
N ALA A 322 -13.23 20.73 2.49
CA ALA A 322 -12.13 21.17 3.35
C ALA A 322 -11.50 19.99 4.10
N PRO A 323 -10.17 19.97 4.30
CA PRO A 323 -9.52 19.00 5.17
C PRO A 323 -9.91 19.24 6.62
N PHE A 324 -9.99 18.15 7.40
CA PHE A 324 -10.04 18.18 8.85
C PHE A 324 -8.67 17.75 9.37
N ASP A 325 -8.25 18.33 10.48
CA ASP A 325 -7.02 17.94 11.15
C ASP A 325 -7.17 16.52 11.71
N THR A 326 -6.27 15.62 11.35
CA THR A 326 -6.37 14.20 11.69
C THR A 326 -5.05 13.67 12.25
N PHE A 327 -5.11 12.53 12.93
CA PHE A 327 -3.94 11.68 13.10
C PHE A 327 -4.25 10.24 12.71
N LEU A 328 -3.18 9.50 12.41
CA LEU A 328 -3.20 8.06 12.16
C LEU A 328 -2.25 7.36 13.11
N ALA A 329 -2.70 6.22 13.66
CA ALA A 329 -1.85 5.29 14.40
C ALA A 329 -2.04 3.88 13.84
N ILE A 330 -0.94 3.15 13.65
CA ILE A 330 -0.97 1.78 13.14
C ILE A 330 -0.26 0.86 14.11
N PHE A 331 -0.90 -0.26 14.45
CA PHE A 331 -0.35 -1.31 15.31
C PHE A 331 -0.30 -2.64 14.56
N SER A 332 0.66 -3.50 14.95
CA SER A 332 0.78 -4.86 14.38
C SER A 332 -0.02 -5.90 15.16
N ASP A 333 -0.59 -5.52 16.30
CA ASP A 333 -1.47 -6.30 17.15
C ASP A 333 -2.68 -5.47 17.59
N GLU A 334 -3.71 -6.17 18.04
CA GLU A 334 -4.99 -5.58 18.42
C GLU A 334 -4.95 -4.94 19.82
N GLN A 335 -3.98 -5.34 20.64
CA GLN A 335 -3.83 -4.89 22.02
C GLN A 335 -3.08 -3.55 22.10
N MET A 336 -2.73 -2.96 20.95
CA MET A 336 -1.95 -1.74 20.82
C MET A 336 -0.57 -1.83 21.49
N ALA A 337 0.01 -3.04 21.61
CA ALA A 337 1.29 -3.25 22.29
C ALA A 337 2.49 -2.93 21.39
N ASN A 338 2.36 -3.09 20.07
CA ASN A 338 3.43 -2.93 19.09
C ASN A 338 3.03 -1.92 18.02
N MET A 339 3.32 -0.65 18.28
CA MET A 339 3.11 0.44 17.33
C MET A 339 4.07 0.30 16.14
N VAL A 340 3.50 0.43 14.94
CA VAL A 340 4.20 0.38 13.65
C VAL A 340 4.47 1.78 13.12
N GLY A 341 3.54 2.71 13.33
CA GLY A 341 3.68 4.10 12.91
C GLY A 341 2.62 5.00 13.53
N PHE A 342 2.95 6.29 13.64
CA PHE A 342 2.07 7.37 14.05
C PHE A 342 2.36 8.60 13.19
N ASN A 343 1.33 9.33 12.78
CA ASN A 343 1.45 10.60 12.08
C ASN A 343 0.20 11.45 12.29
N ASP A 344 0.38 12.68 12.75
CA ASP A 344 -0.62 13.74 12.76
C ASP A 344 -0.66 14.46 11.40
N ASP A 345 0.40 15.14 10.99
CA ASP A 345 0.38 15.98 9.79
C ASP A 345 1.23 15.45 8.62
N VAL A 346 0.79 15.64 7.38
CA VAL A 346 1.61 15.37 6.18
C VAL A 346 2.75 16.40 6.08
N ALA A 347 2.46 17.66 6.42
CA ALA A 347 3.39 18.79 6.41
C ALA A 347 2.79 19.96 7.21
N GLN A 348 3.60 20.95 7.55
CA GLN A 348 3.19 22.11 8.38
C GLN A 348 1.97 22.89 7.85
N ASP A 349 1.68 22.84 6.54
CA ASP A 349 0.53 23.49 5.90
C ASP A 349 -0.55 22.47 5.42
N ASN A 350 -0.45 21.20 5.82
CA ASN A 350 -1.38 20.13 5.46
C ASN A 350 -1.74 19.27 6.67
N LEU A 351 -2.88 19.60 7.26
CA LEU A 351 -3.48 18.99 8.47
C LEU A 351 -4.00 17.55 8.25
N LEU A 352 -3.94 17.04 7.01
CA LEU A 352 -4.24 15.63 6.75
C LEU A 352 -3.05 14.77 7.18
N SER A 353 -3.30 13.52 7.52
CA SER A 353 -2.28 12.56 7.92
C SER A 353 -1.89 11.65 6.77
N GLU A 354 -0.61 11.30 6.68
CA GLU A 354 -0.11 10.29 5.75
C GLU A 354 1.03 9.49 6.36
N MET A 355 1.02 8.17 6.14
CA MET A 355 2.13 7.30 6.50
C MET A 355 2.44 6.32 5.39
N LYS A 356 3.73 6.08 5.17
CA LYS A 356 4.26 5.01 4.31
C LYS A 356 4.87 3.91 5.17
N VAL A 357 4.20 2.76 5.21
CA VAL A 357 4.53 1.67 6.14
C VAL A 357 4.90 0.41 5.36
N PRO A 358 6.11 -0.16 5.58
CA PRO A 358 6.45 -1.47 5.04
C PRO A 358 5.65 -2.56 5.75
N MET A 359 4.97 -3.41 4.98
CA MET A 359 4.10 -4.46 5.51
C MET A 359 4.43 -5.82 4.91
N THR A 360 4.26 -6.86 5.74
CA THR A 360 4.49 -8.26 5.37
C THR A 360 3.22 -8.87 4.80
N GLN A 361 3.34 -9.61 3.71
CA GLN A 361 2.21 -10.30 3.08
C GLN A 361 1.45 -11.18 4.08
N GLY A 362 0.12 -11.05 4.11
CA GLY A 362 -0.78 -11.84 4.95
C GLY A 362 -0.84 -11.42 6.42
N GLN A 363 0.07 -10.56 6.87
CA GLN A 363 0.01 -9.99 8.22
C GLN A 363 -1.16 -9.00 8.30
N THR A 364 -1.88 -9.05 9.43
CA THR A 364 -2.94 -8.08 9.73
C THR A 364 -2.40 -6.97 10.63
N TYR A 365 -2.78 -5.74 10.31
CA TYR A 365 -2.47 -4.51 11.03
C TYR A 365 -3.77 -3.82 11.44
N PHE A 366 -3.70 -3.00 12.48
CA PHE A 366 -4.84 -2.27 13.04
C PHE A 366 -4.58 -0.78 12.88
N VAL A 367 -5.49 -0.09 12.19
CA VAL A 367 -5.38 1.32 11.79
C VAL A 367 -6.41 2.11 12.56
N TYR A 368 -5.93 3.09 13.33
CA TYR A 368 -6.73 4.04 14.09
C TYR A 368 -6.63 5.40 13.42
N VAL A 369 -7.73 6.13 13.39
CA VAL A 369 -7.83 7.46 12.80
C VAL A 369 -8.73 8.33 13.66
N SER A 370 -8.31 9.53 14.00
CA SER A 370 -9.15 10.50 14.72
C SER A 370 -8.75 11.92 14.36
N SER A 371 -9.43 12.89 14.96
CA SER A 371 -9.07 14.31 14.93
C SER A 371 -7.83 14.56 15.79
N ALA A 372 -6.88 15.37 15.31
CA ALA A 372 -5.77 15.85 16.15
C ALA A 372 -6.19 17.04 17.05
N GLU A 373 -7.30 17.69 16.70
CA GLU A 373 -7.97 18.67 17.57
C GLU A 373 -8.92 17.97 18.56
N GLN A 374 -9.26 18.63 19.68
CA GLN A 374 -10.33 18.20 20.60
C GLN A 374 -11.71 18.39 19.95
N ALA A 375 -11.98 17.63 18.90
CA ALA A 375 -13.16 17.69 18.06
C ALA A 375 -13.50 16.29 17.51
N GLY A 376 -14.65 16.17 16.84
CA GLY A 376 -15.01 14.95 16.12
C GLY A 376 -14.21 14.79 14.83
N VAL A 377 -14.06 13.55 14.37
CA VAL A 377 -13.36 13.25 13.11
C VAL A 377 -14.34 13.27 11.93
N HIS A 378 -13.99 13.96 10.85
CA HIS A 378 -14.76 14.01 9.61
C HIS A 378 -13.82 13.92 8.39
N THR A 379 -13.53 12.69 7.95
CA THR A 379 -12.45 12.43 6.99
C THR A 379 -12.75 11.21 6.12
N ARG A 380 -11.94 11.01 5.09
CA ARG A 380 -11.88 9.80 4.28
C ARG A 380 -10.54 9.11 4.51
N LEU A 381 -10.57 7.84 4.91
CA LEU A 381 -9.37 7.01 5.06
C LEU A 381 -9.14 6.16 3.80
N THR A 382 -7.95 6.27 3.21
CA THR A 382 -7.53 5.45 2.07
C THR A 382 -6.22 4.73 2.38
N VAL A 383 -6.14 3.45 1.97
CA VAL A 383 -4.88 2.71 1.88
C VAL A 383 -4.60 2.32 0.44
N SER A 384 -3.36 2.53 0.03
CA SER A 384 -2.86 2.20 -1.31
C SER A 384 -1.45 1.63 -1.23
N LEU A 385 -1.05 0.88 -2.26
CA LEU A 385 0.34 0.48 -2.38
C LEU A 385 1.16 1.64 -2.97
N ASP A 386 2.42 1.79 -2.58
CA ASP A 386 3.36 2.79 -3.12
C ASP A 386 4.42 2.15 -4.03
N PRO A 387 4.02 1.60 -5.20
CA PRO A 387 4.93 0.92 -6.11
C PRO A 387 5.85 1.90 -6.83
N SER A 388 7.09 1.48 -7.06
CA SER A 388 8.03 2.21 -7.91
C SER A 388 8.78 1.24 -8.82
N ALA A 389 9.27 1.74 -9.95
CA ALA A 389 10.05 0.96 -10.89
C ALA A 389 11.41 1.61 -11.15
N THR A 390 12.47 0.81 -11.18
CA THR A 390 13.82 1.27 -11.51
C THR A 390 14.37 0.47 -12.69
N VAL A 391 15.26 1.11 -13.44
CA VAL A 391 16.05 0.44 -14.48
C VAL A 391 17.44 0.08 -13.95
N ALA A 392 17.99 -1.04 -14.38
CA ALA A 392 19.33 -1.48 -14.00
C ALA A 392 20.49 -0.70 -14.63
N SER A 393 20.28 -0.04 -15.79
CA SER A 393 21.28 0.79 -16.46
C SER A 393 20.67 2.14 -16.80
N SER A 394 21.45 3.21 -16.66
CA SER A 394 21.04 4.55 -17.12
C SER A 394 21.31 4.77 -18.61
N LEU A 395 22.11 3.91 -19.25
CA LEU A 395 22.48 4.03 -20.65
C LEU A 395 22.66 2.65 -21.29
N LEU A 396 22.04 2.44 -22.45
CA LEU A 396 22.31 1.32 -23.32
C LEU A 396 23.19 1.74 -24.49
N HIS A 397 24.04 0.84 -24.95
CA HIS A 397 24.91 1.05 -26.09
C HIS A 397 24.44 0.26 -27.31
N GLU A 398 24.56 0.89 -28.46
CA GLU A 398 24.46 0.24 -29.75
C GLU A 398 25.41 -0.96 -29.83
N SER A 399 25.00 -1.95 -30.61
CA SER A 399 25.84 -3.12 -30.86
C SER A 399 27.13 -2.73 -31.60
N SER A 400 28.14 -3.60 -31.52
CA SER A 400 29.39 -3.43 -32.27
C SER A 400 29.21 -3.47 -33.79
N ALA A 401 28.02 -3.83 -34.30
CA ALA A 401 27.72 -3.78 -35.73
C ALA A 401 27.56 -2.34 -36.24
N ASN A 402 27.33 -1.36 -35.35
CA ASN A 402 27.20 0.06 -35.68
C ASN A 402 26.22 0.31 -36.85
N ASP A 403 25.02 -0.24 -36.70
CA ASP A 403 23.96 -0.28 -37.71
C ASP A 403 22.57 0.04 -37.14
N GLY A 404 22.53 0.71 -35.99
CA GLY A 404 21.36 1.05 -35.21
C GLY A 404 20.78 -0.10 -34.38
N SER A 405 21.34 -1.32 -34.44
CA SER A 405 20.85 -2.46 -33.66
C SER A 405 21.31 -2.45 -32.20
N MET A 406 20.50 -3.01 -31.31
CA MET A 406 20.79 -3.09 -29.87
C MET A 406 20.91 -4.56 -29.43
N THR A 407 22.02 -4.90 -28.78
CA THR A 407 22.21 -6.23 -28.16
C THR A 407 22.04 -6.20 -26.64
N GLU A 408 22.30 -5.05 -26.02
CA GLU A 408 22.08 -4.86 -24.58
C GLU A 408 20.59 -4.94 -24.23
N LYS A 409 20.30 -5.45 -23.04
CA LYS A 409 18.94 -5.58 -22.51
C LYS A 409 18.79 -4.70 -21.28
N GLN A 410 17.62 -4.12 -21.12
CA GLN A 410 17.29 -3.34 -19.93
C GLN A 410 16.48 -4.19 -18.95
N ILE A 411 16.95 -4.28 -17.70
CA ILE A 411 16.17 -4.89 -16.62
C ILE A 411 15.38 -3.78 -15.91
N ILE A 412 14.09 -4.05 -15.68
CA ILE A 412 13.18 -3.20 -14.91
C ILE A 412 12.80 -3.96 -13.64
N THR A 413 13.03 -3.34 -12.49
CA THR A 413 12.72 -3.90 -11.17
C THR A 413 11.58 -3.11 -10.54
N LEU A 414 10.51 -3.80 -10.16
CA LEU A 414 9.41 -3.26 -9.36
C LEU A 414 9.74 -3.40 -7.88
N SER A 415 9.65 -2.28 -7.17
CA SER A 415 9.64 -2.22 -5.72
C SER A 415 8.20 -2.04 -5.23
N ASN A 416 7.91 -2.56 -4.04
CA ASN A 416 6.62 -2.43 -3.36
C ASN A 416 5.43 -2.90 -4.22
N GLY A 417 5.45 -4.16 -4.67
CA GLY A 417 4.30 -4.75 -5.33
C GLY A 417 4.59 -6.01 -6.12
N VAL A 418 3.56 -6.48 -6.81
CA VAL A 418 3.61 -7.69 -7.63
C VAL A 418 2.98 -7.39 -8.98
N PHE A 419 3.69 -7.76 -10.05
CA PHE A 419 3.17 -7.71 -11.41
C PHE A 419 2.05 -8.73 -11.62
N ALA A 420 1.02 -8.35 -12.37
CA ALA A 420 0.06 -9.29 -12.95
C ALA A 420 0.78 -10.27 -13.90
N SER A 421 0.21 -11.47 -14.08
CA SER A 421 0.82 -12.52 -14.92
C SER A 421 0.98 -12.12 -16.38
N ASP A 422 0.12 -11.23 -16.89
CA ASP A 422 0.07 -10.77 -18.28
C ASP A 422 0.65 -9.35 -18.49
N VAL A 423 1.38 -8.80 -17.50
CA VAL A 423 1.92 -7.43 -17.55
C VAL A 423 2.71 -7.13 -18.82
N ALA A 424 3.45 -8.12 -19.35
CA ALA A 424 4.34 -7.95 -20.50
C ALA A 424 3.60 -7.44 -21.75
N ASN A 425 2.31 -7.75 -21.89
CA ASN A 425 1.50 -7.36 -23.06
C ASN A 425 0.96 -5.93 -22.97
N SER A 426 1.16 -5.22 -21.86
CA SER A 426 0.54 -3.90 -21.61
C SER A 426 1.55 -2.81 -21.26
N VAL A 427 2.81 -3.16 -21.08
CA VAL A 427 3.88 -2.19 -20.83
C VAL A 427 4.15 -1.40 -22.10
N THR A 428 4.28 -0.08 -21.94
CA THR A 428 4.63 0.83 -23.05
C THR A 428 5.98 1.46 -22.79
N VAL A 429 6.79 1.61 -23.83
CA VAL A 429 8.07 2.33 -23.79
C VAL A 429 7.94 3.60 -24.61
N GLN A 430 8.24 4.75 -24.01
CA GLN A 430 8.11 6.05 -24.67
C GLN A 430 9.48 6.55 -25.14
N SER A 431 9.48 7.42 -26.17
CA SER A 431 10.69 8.07 -26.70
C SER A 431 11.72 7.13 -27.33
N LEU A 432 11.30 5.98 -27.88
CA LEU A 432 12.20 5.12 -28.64
C LEU A 432 12.57 5.71 -30.01
N PRO A 433 13.83 5.57 -30.46
CA PRO A 433 14.22 5.90 -31.83
C PRO A 433 13.36 5.17 -32.87
N ALA A 434 13.05 5.85 -33.98
CA ALA A 434 12.34 5.24 -35.10
C ALA A 434 13.08 3.98 -35.59
N GLY A 435 12.35 2.90 -35.83
CA GLY A 435 12.89 1.61 -36.28
C GLY A 435 13.23 0.62 -35.15
N LEU A 436 13.34 1.09 -33.90
CA LEU A 436 13.44 0.20 -32.74
C LEU A 436 12.05 -0.17 -32.19
N GLN A 437 11.89 -1.43 -31.79
CA GLN A 437 10.66 -1.96 -31.22
C GLN A 437 10.94 -2.67 -29.89
N PRO A 438 10.16 -2.39 -28.83
CA PRO A 438 10.33 -3.01 -27.54
C PRO A 438 9.71 -4.42 -27.49
N VAL A 439 10.43 -5.36 -26.89
CA VAL A 439 9.93 -6.69 -26.52
C VAL A 439 10.10 -6.85 -25.02
N ILE A 440 8.98 -7.03 -24.32
CA ILE A 440 8.94 -7.17 -22.86
C ILE A 440 8.79 -8.64 -22.48
N THR A 441 9.62 -9.11 -21.56
CA THR A 441 9.49 -10.43 -20.93
C THR A 441 9.34 -10.26 -19.43
N ARG A 442 8.36 -10.94 -18.82
CA ARG A 442 8.22 -10.99 -17.36
C ARG A 442 9.10 -12.12 -16.83
N ASN A 443 10.13 -11.78 -16.05
CA ASN A 443 11.06 -12.76 -15.48
C ASN A 443 10.53 -13.30 -14.14
N SER A 444 9.88 -12.44 -13.34
CA SER A 444 9.36 -12.78 -12.01
C SER A 444 8.19 -11.88 -11.62
N ASN A 445 7.71 -12.01 -10.38
CA ASN A 445 6.70 -11.11 -9.80
C ASN A 445 7.16 -9.65 -9.71
N THR A 446 8.46 -9.38 -9.76
CA THR A 446 9.04 -8.05 -9.55
C THR A 446 10.06 -7.64 -10.61
N GLN A 447 10.27 -8.44 -11.67
CA GLN A 447 11.28 -8.12 -12.68
C GLN A 447 10.77 -8.36 -14.10
N LEU A 448 11.04 -7.37 -14.96
CA LEU A 448 10.86 -7.43 -16.41
C LEU A 448 12.21 -7.27 -17.12
N THR A 449 12.32 -7.87 -18.30
CA THR A 449 13.38 -7.60 -19.28
C THR A 449 12.77 -6.86 -20.47
N LEU A 450 13.35 -5.71 -20.82
CA LEU A 450 13.13 -5.03 -22.09
C LEU A 450 14.30 -5.37 -23.04
N GLN A 451 13.96 -5.95 -24.18
CA GLN A 451 14.85 -6.12 -25.32
C GLN A 451 14.39 -5.23 -26.47
N LEU A 452 15.30 -4.48 -27.06
CA LEU A 452 15.02 -3.69 -28.26
C LEU A 452 15.36 -4.52 -29.49
N THR A 453 14.46 -4.51 -30.46
CA THR A 453 14.61 -5.22 -31.74
C THR A 453 14.46 -4.24 -32.90
N GLY A 454 14.86 -4.64 -34.10
CA GLY A 454 14.97 -3.72 -35.24
C GLY A 454 16.28 -2.94 -35.24
N LYS A 455 16.31 -1.82 -35.97
CA LYS A 455 17.48 -0.94 -36.12
C LYS A 455 16.99 0.50 -36.06
N ALA A 456 17.66 1.34 -35.28
CA ALA A 456 17.41 2.77 -35.30
C ALA A 456 17.72 3.33 -36.70
N VAL A 457 16.82 4.15 -37.24
CA VAL A 457 17.00 4.77 -38.57
C VAL A 457 18.16 5.76 -38.55
N GLU A 458 18.26 6.53 -37.47
CA GLU A 458 19.30 7.53 -37.24
C GLU A 458 20.10 7.10 -36.01
N HIS A 459 21.40 6.82 -36.18
CA HIS A 459 22.23 6.20 -35.13
C HIS A 459 23.68 6.75 -35.10
N GLU A 460 23.86 8.03 -35.42
CA GLU A 460 25.13 8.73 -35.13
C GLU A 460 25.17 9.19 -33.67
N SER A 461 26.34 9.53 -33.13
CA SER A 461 26.48 9.96 -31.72
C SER A 461 25.58 11.16 -31.38
N LYS A 462 25.32 12.04 -32.36
CA LYS A 462 24.42 13.21 -32.22
C LYS A 462 22.94 12.83 -32.04
N HIS A 463 22.55 11.60 -32.37
CA HIS A 463 21.19 11.07 -32.25
C HIS A 463 20.97 10.32 -30.94
N ARG A 464 21.92 10.38 -30.01
CA ARG A 464 21.78 9.88 -28.64
C ARG A 464 20.47 10.37 -28.02
N ILE A 465 19.70 9.45 -27.45
CA ILE A 465 18.43 9.76 -26.77
C ILE A 465 18.62 9.60 -25.27
N GLU A 466 18.00 10.50 -24.52
CA GLU A 466 17.88 10.46 -23.06
C GLU A 466 16.40 10.45 -22.66
N GLY A 467 16.10 10.08 -21.41
CA GLY A 467 14.75 10.21 -20.88
C GLY A 467 13.76 9.15 -21.35
N ILE A 468 14.23 8.01 -21.89
CA ILE A 468 13.39 6.87 -22.21
C ILE A 468 12.84 6.29 -20.92
N THR A 469 11.53 6.07 -20.86
CA THR A 469 10.85 5.51 -19.69
C THR A 469 9.99 4.31 -20.06
N VAL A 470 9.84 3.40 -19.11
CA VAL A 470 8.93 2.26 -19.18
C VAL A 470 7.73 2.54 -18.31
N THR A 471 6.53 2.55 -18.91
CA THR A 471 5.27 2.74 -18.19
C THR A 471 4.55 1.41 -18.02
N ILE A 472 4.31 1.03 -16.77
CA ILE A 472 3.52 -0.14 -16.38
C ILE A 472 2.13 0.35 -15.96
N PRO A 473 1.05 -0.08 -16.63
CA PRO A 473 -0.30 0.36 -16.27
C PRO A 473 -0.70 -0.05 -14.85
N LYS A 474 -1.47 0.80 -14.16
CA LYS A 474 -1.91 0.56 -12.76
C LYS A 474 -2.56 -0.81 -12.55
N GLY A 475 -3.40 -1.25 -13.49
CA GLY A 475 -4.10 -2.53 -13.43
C GLY A 475 -3.18 -3.75 -13.58
N LYS A 476 -1.89 -3.55 -13.87
CA LYS A 476 -0.86 -4.60 -13.95
C LYS A 476 0.05 -4.67 -12.73
N VAL A 477 -0.20 -3.84 -11.73
CA VAL A 477 0.48 -3.86 -10.43
C VAL A 477 -0.59 -3.99 -9.36
N VAL A 478 -0.56 -5.08 -8.58
CA VAL A 478 -1.56 -5.32 -7.53
C VAL A 478 -1.59 -4.12 -6.58
N GLY A 479 -2.74 -3.47 -6.41
CA GLY A 479 -2.90 -2.38 -5.43
C GLY A 479 -2.46 -0.99 -5.86
N ALA A 480 -2.00 -0.80 -7.10
CA ALA A 480 -1.56 0.49 -7.61
C ALA A 480 -2.75 1.40 -7.98
N LEU A 481 -2.70 2.67 -7.56
CA LEU A 481 -3.70 3.69 -7.92
C LEU A 481 -3.38 4.44 -9.23
N SER A 482 -2.11 4.45 -9.63
CA SER A 482 -1.59 5.15 -10.81
C SER A 482 -0.63 4.27 -11.60
N ASN A 483 -0.33 4.67 -12.84
CA ASN A 483 0.65 3.96 -13.65
C ASN A 483 2.03 4.10 -13.00
N VAL A 484 2.80 3.02 -13.00
CA VAL A 484 4.17 3.00 -12.47
C VAL A 484 5.12 3.30 -13.61
N VAL A 485 5.85 4.40 -13.50
CA VAL A 485 6.84 4.82 -14.50
C VAL A 485 8.24 4.53 -13.95
N SER A 486 9.10 3.91 -14.78
CA SER A 486 10.48 3.64 -14.38
C SER A 486 11.30 4.92 -14.27
N SER A 487 12.42 4.86 -13.55
CA SER A 487 13.49 5.84 -13.74
C SER A 487 13.92 5.90 -15.23
N PRO A 488 14.31 7.09 -15.74
CA PRO A 488 14.69 7.24 -17.14
C PRO A 488 16.03 6.57 -17.46
N PHE A 489 16.22 6.20 -18.73
CA PHE A 489 17.51 5.78 -19.30
C PHE A 489 17.71 6.36 -20.70
N GLY A 490 18.91 6.23 -21.23
CA GLY A 490 19.26 6.66 -22.58
C GLY A 490 19.73 5.52 -23.49
N ILE A 491 19.90 5.85 -24.76
CA ILE A 491 20.58 5.03 -25.77
C ILE A 491 21.69 5.87 -26.38
N ALA A 492 22.92 5.38 -26.30
CA ALA A 492 24.08 5.93 -26.99
C ALA A 492 24.36 5.14 -28.27
N PHE A 493 24.64 5.88 -29.33
CA PHE A 493 25.06 5.33 -30.62
C PHE A 493 26.53 5.63 -30.88
N THR A 494 27.14 4.82 -31.74
CA THR A 494 28.51 5.00 -32.21
C THR A 494 28.47 5.73 -33.55
N ASP A 495 29.36 6.69 -33.78
CA ASP A 495 29.43 7.31 -35.11
C ASP A 495 29.86 6.29 -36.17
N THR A 496 29.25 6.37 -37.34
CA THR A 496 29.73 5.68 -38.54
C THR A 496 31.14 6.18 -38.85
N GLU A 497 32.05 5.27 -39.22
CA GLU A 497 33.41 5.61 -39.61
C GLU A 497 33.42 6.67 -40.71
N ALA A 498 34.23 7.71 -40.56
CA ALA A 498 34.19 8.87 -41.44
C ALA A 498 35.21 8.79 -42.59
N ILE A 499 34.80 9.21 -43.78
CA ILE A 499 35.70 9.54 -44.89
C ILE A 499 35.79 11.06 -45.03
N VAL A 500 37.02 11.58 -45.11
CA VAL A 500 37.29 13.01 -45.15
C VAL A 500 37.86 13.38 -46.52
N ARG A 501 37.50 14.58 -47.00
CA ARG A 501 38.05 15.15 -48.24
C ARG A 501 39.59 15.17 -48.20
N ASP A 502 40.21 14.83 -49.33
CA ASP A 502 41.66 14.84 -49.56
C ASP A 502 42.47 13.92 -48.62
N VAL A 503 41.80 13.05 -47.88
CA VAL A 503 42.43 12.01 -47.05
C VAL A 503 41.94 10.66 -47.56
N PRO A 504 42.66 10.05 -48.54
CA PRO A 504 42.28 8.76 -49.07
C PRO A 504 42.27 7.67 -47.99
N GLN A 505 41.33 6.74 -48.08
CA GLN A 505 41.19 5.62 -47.16
C GLN A 505 41.29 4.30 -47.92
N ASP A 506 42.19 3.43 -47.46
CA ASP A 506 42.39 2.11 -48.02
C ASP A 506 41.42 1.12 -47.38
N LEU A 507 40.64 0.42 -48.21
CA LEU A 507 39.51 -0.40 -47.78
C LEU A 507 39.61 -1.82 -48.35
N ASN A 508 39.34 -2.78 -47.46
CA ASN A 508 39.19 -4.20 -47.77
C ASN A 508 37.75 -4.61 -47.48
N VAL A 509 37.00 -4.97 -48.51
CA VAL A 509 35.62 -5.46 -48.40
C VAL A 509 35.58 -6.90 -48.88
N ALA A 510 35.19 -7.81 -48.00
CA ALA A 510 35.06 -9.23 -48.35
C ALA A 510 33.93 -9.46 -49.38
N ALA A 511 34.00 -10.58 -50.11
CA ALA A 511 32.95 -10.95 -51.07
C ALA A 511 31.57 -11.05 -50.38
N GLY A 512 30.57 -10.45 -51.02
CA GLY A 512 29.20 -10.36 -50.51
C GLY A 512 28.99 -9.35 -49.37
N GLN A 513 30.03 -8.63 -48.94
CA GLN A 513 29.94 -7.59 -47.92
C GLN A 513 29.97 -6.18 -48.55
N LYS A 514 29.67 -5.19 -47.72
CA LYS A 514 29.80 -3.76 -48.05
C LYS A 514 30.38 -3.02 -46.86
N THR A 515 31.08 -1.92 -47.12
CA THR A 515 31.51 -0.95 -46.13
C THR A 515 30.72 0.33 -46.32
N ILE A 516 30.29 0.96 -45.22
CA ILE A 516 29.59 2.24 -45.21
C ILE A 516 30.47 3.23 -44.46
N LEU A 517 30.73 4.39 -45.08
CA LEU A 517 31.48 5.48 -44.48
C LEU A 517 30.65 6.76 -44.50
N LYS A 518 30.75 7.56 -43.45
CA LYS A 518 30.09 8.87 -43.33
C LYS A 518 30.96 9.95 -43.95
N LEU A 519 30.39 10.74 -44.85
CA LEU A 519 30.96 11.96 -45.41
C LEU A 519 30.14 13.16 -44.93
N THR A 520 30.69 13.96 -44.04
CA THR A 520 30.13 15.27 -43.69
C THR A 520 30.77 16.32 -44.59
N ALA A 521 30.02 16.88 -45.54
CA ALA A 521 30.58 17.84 -46.49
C ALA A 521 30.89 19.17 -45.78
N PRO A 522 32.14 19.69 -45.82
CA PRO A 522 32.46 20.98 -45.18
C PRO A 522 31.85 22.17 -45.93
N PHE A 523 31.61 22.05 -47.23
CA PHE A 523 31.10 23.13 -48.09
C PHE A 523 29.97 22.62 -48.98
N SER A 524 29.11 23.53 -49.44
CA SER A 524 28.11 23.21 -50.45
C SER A 524 28.73 23.28 -51.84
N GLY A 525 28.55 22.26 -52.68
CA GLY A 525 29.05 22.27 -54.05
C GLY A 525 29.39 20.87 -54.58
N PRO A 526 30.07 20.78 -55.74
CA PRO A 526 30.36 19.51 -56.39
C PRO A 526 31.53 18.77 -55.72
N TYR A 527 31.32 17.49 -55.44
CA TYR A 527 32.31 16.55 -54.94
C TYR A 527 32.50 15.41 -55.94
N GLU A 528 33.73 14.93 -56.07
CA GLU A 528 34.11 13.70 -56.77
C GLU A 528 34.47 12.65 -55.73
N LEU A 529 33.91 11.45 -55.87
CA LEU A 529 34.32 10.28 -55.11
C LEU A 529 34.85 9.24 -56.09
N SER A 530 35.99 8.66 -55.80
CA SER A 530 36.58 7.64 -56.67
C SER A 530 37.38 6.59 -55.91
N THR A 531 37.48 5.41 -56.51
CA THR A 531 38.34 4.32 -56.00
C THR A 531 39.52 4.09 -56.93
N THR A 532 40.71 3.86 -56.35
CA THR A 532 41.96 3.59 -57.08
C THR A 532 42.70 2.42 -56.45
N TYR A 533 43.92 2.12 -56.92
CA TYR A 533 44.77 1.09 -56.33
C TYR A 533 44.87 1.27 -54.82
N TYR A 534 44.70 0.17 -54.07
CA TYR A 534 44.99 0.15 -52.65
C TYR A 534 46.40 0.68 -52.41
N ASN A 535 46.59 1.42 -51.31
CA ASN A 535 47.83 2.12 -50.99
C ASN A 535 48.35 3.11 -52.07
N GLY A 536 47.57 3.35 -53.14
CA GLY A 536 47.97 4.14 -54.30
C GLY A 536 49.00 3.46 -55.22
N ALA A 537 49.25 2.15 -55.07
CA ALA A 537 50.32 1.45 -55.78
C ALA A 537 49.77 0.41 -56.78
N THR A 538 50.23 0.48 -58.04
CA THR A 538 49.81 -0.47 -59.10
C THR A 538 50.09 -1.95 -58.75
N GLY A 539 51.04 -2.21 -57.86
CA GLY A 539 51.39 -3.55 -57.38
C GLY A 539 50.33 -4.25 -56.53
N GLU A 540 49.34 -3.52 -56.00
CA GLU A 540 48.22 -4.09 -55.22
C GLU A 540 47.14 -4.74 -56.11
N GLY A 541 47.21 -4.54 -57.43
CA GLY A 541 46.28 -5.13 -58.39
C GLY A 541 44.97 -4.36 -58.56
N THR A 542 44.16 -4.80 -59.51
CA THR A 542 42.88 -4.18 -59.88
C THR A 542 41.75 -4.67 -58.97
N SER A 543 40.72 -3.84 -58.78
CA SER A 543 39.55 -4.20 -57.98
C SER A 543 38.28 -3.69 -58.65
N ASN A 544 37.36 -4.60 -58.99
CA ASN A 544 36.06 -4.24 -59.56
C ASN A 544 35.09 -3.74 -58.47
N THR A 545 35.06 -2.43 -58.26
CA THR A 545 34.29 -1.79 -57.18
C THR A 545 32.92 -1.31 -57.66
N VAL A 546 31.97 -1.20 -56.73
CA VAL A 546 30.72 -0.46 -56.87
C VAL A 546 30.72 0.61 -55.78
N LEU A 547 30.62 1.87 -56.20
CA LEU A 547 30.60 3.02 -55.30
C LEU A 547 29.24 3.70 -55.36
N SER A 548 28.61 3.90 -54.22
CA SER A 548 27.30 4.57 -54.12
C SER A 548 27.28 5.62 -53.02
N LEU A 549 26.46 6.65 -53.17
CA LEU A 549 26.27 7.73 -52.21
C LEU A 549 24.79 7.87 -51.86
N TYR A 550 24.48 7.92 -50.57
CA TYR A 550 23.12 8.06 -50.05
C TYR A 550 22.97 9.26 -49.10
N GLU A 551 21.76 9.80 -48.99
CA GLU A 551 21.39 10.79 -47.97
C GLU A 551 21.06 10.18 -46.60
N ASP A 552 20.99 8.85 -46.49
CA ASP A 552 20.71 8.11 -45.26
C ASP A 552 21.52 6.82 -45.15
N TYR A 553 21.81 6.43 -43.92
CA TYR A 553 22.50 5.18 -43.61
C TYR A 553 21.71 3.95 -44.12
N GLY A 554 20.37 4.03 -44.08
CA GLY A 554 19.45 2.98 -44.52
C GLY A 554 19.48 2.68 -46.03
N GLN A 555 20.19 3.48 -46.83
CA GLN A 555 20.34 3.34 -48.28
C GLN A 555 19.02 3.47 -49.04
N THR A 556 18.09 4.30 -48.55
CA THR A 556 16.78 4.51 -49.17
C THR A 556 16.75 5.69 -50.14
N ARG A 557 17.64 6.67 -49.98
CA ARG A 557 17.72 7.89 -50.80
C ARG A 557 19.06 7.97 -51.52
N LEU A 558 19.14 7.30 -52.67
CA LEU A 558 20.34 7.30 -53.53
C LEU A 558 20.56 8.66 -54.18
N ILE A 559 21.80 9.15 -54.14
CA ILE A 559 22.24 10.36 -54.83
C ILE A 559 22.96 10.01 -56.13
N ALA A 560 23.94 9.12 -56.03
CA ALA A 560 24.78 8.70 -57.16
C ALA A 560 25.31 7.29 -56.93
N SER A 561 25.51 6.54 -58.01
CA SER A 561 26.15 5.22 -57.97
C SER A 561 26.90 4.99 -59.27
N ASN A 562 28.04 4.31 -59.21
CA ASN A 562 28.79 3.91 -60.40
C ASN A 562 29.69 2.67 -60.14
N ASP A 563 30.01 1.93 -61.20
CA ASP A 563 30.86 0.72 -61.21
C ASP A 563 31.89 0.72 -62.37
N ASP A 564 32.91 1.58 -62.34
CA ASP A 564 33.91 1.69 -63.44
C ASP A 564 35.00 0.58 -63.48
N GLY A 565 34.61 -0.68 -63.20
CA GLY A 565 35.35 -1.90 -63.53
C GLY A 565 36.77 -2.09 -62.95
N ASP A 566 37.61 -2.83 -63.70
CA ASP A 566 38.97 -3.24 -63.28
C ASP A 566 40.06 -2.17 -63.55
N THR A 567 39.72 -0.97 -64.02
CA THR A 567 40.73 0.08 -64.34
C THR A 567 40.54 1.35 -63.51
N PRO A 568 41.60 1.95 -62.95
CA PRO A 568 41.47 3.14 -62.10
C PRO A 568 41.09 4.41 -62.90
N PRO A 569 40.22 5.28 -62.35
CA PRO A 569 39.44 5.04 -61.15
C PRO A 569 38.46 3.87 -61.36
N PHE A 570 38.51 2.86 -60.49
CA PHE A 570 37.71 1.63 -60.59
C PHE A 570 36.22 1.90 -60.41
N SER A 571 35.90 3.03 -59.81
CA SER A 571 34.56 3.61 -59.74
C SER A 571 34.75 5.09 -59.52
N LYS A 572 33.95 5.90 -60.19
CA LYS A 572 33.97 7.36 -60.03
C LYS A 572 32.56 7.92 -60.08
N MET A 573 32.23 8.83 -59.18
CA MET A 573 30.95 9.55 -59.20
C MET A 573 31.13 11.00 -58.79
N ASN A 574 30.24 11.86 -59.30
CA ASN A 574 30.15 13.26 -58.93
C ASN A 574 28.80 13.55 -58.30
N ALA A 575 28.77 14.30 -57.20
CA ALA A 575 27.54 14.70 -56.52
C ALA A 575 27.66 16.11 -55.97
N SER A 576 26.57 16.89 -56.01
CA SER A 576 26.50 18.18 -55.32
C SER A 576 25.99 17.98 -53.90
N LEU A 577 26.83 18.29 -52.91
CA LEU A 577 26.57 18.09 -51.49
C LEU A 577 26.30 19.43 -50.79
N LYS A 578 25.64 19.38 -49.64
CA LYS A 578 25.36 20.54 -48.79
C LYS A 578 26.29 20.55 -47.59
N SER A 579 26.82 21.74 -47.26
CA SER A 579 27.67 21.95 -46.09
C SER A 579 26.98 21.48 -44.79
N GLY A 580 27.71 20.75 -43.95
CA GLY A 580 27.26 20.26 -42.64
C GLY A 580 26.27 19.09 -42.69
N GLN A 581 25.86 18.65 -43.87
CA GLN A 581 25.00 17.47 -44.03
C GLN A 581 25.84 16.19 -44.08
N ASP A 582 25.35 15.15 -43.40
CA ASP A 582 25.94 13.81 -43.44
C ASP A 582 25.41 13.05 -44.66
N TYR A 583 26.33 12.39 -45.36
CA TYR A 583 26.08 11.51 -46.49
C TYR A 583 26.77 10.16 -46.24
N TYR A 584 26.26 9.11 -46.85
CA TYR A 584 26.75 7.75 -46.61
C TYR A 584 27.31 7.15 -47.90
N VAL A 585 28.63 6.98 -47.93
CA VAL A 585 29.39 6.38 -49.02
C VAL A 585 29.42 4.87 -48.82
N VAL A 586 28.90 4.12 -49.78
CA VAL A 586 28.83 2.66 -49.73
C VAL A 586 29.78 2.09 -50.77
N LEU A 587 30.74 1.28 -50.31
CA LEU A 587 31.69 0.56 -51.16
C LEU A 587 31.42 -0.96 -51.08
N SER A 588 31.35 -1.60 -52.23
CA SER A 588 31.26 -3.06 -52.37
C SER A 588 31.99 -3.54 -53.62
N GLY A 589 32.15 -4.85 -53.80
CA GLY A 589 32.63 -5.42 -55.06
C GLY A 589 31.48 -5.70 -56.04
N ALA A 590 31.75 -5.55 -57.34
CA ALA A 590 30.75 -5.80 -58.38
C ALA A 590 30.27 -7.26 -58.37
N ALA A 591 29.00 -7.46 -58.70
CA ALA A 591 28.32 -8.76 -58.68
C ALA A 591 28.48 -9.55 -57.35
N GLY A 592 28.69 -8.85 -56.22
CA GLY A 592 28.92 -9.47 -54.91
C GLY A 592 30.36 -9.98 -54.70
N GLY A 593 31.32 -9.57 -55.53
CA GLY A 593 32.73 -9.82 -55.32
C GLY A 593 33.31 -9.06 -54.11
N SER A 594 34.60 -9.26 -53.84
CA SER A 594 35.35 -8.46 -52.87
C SER A 594 35.81 -7.13 -53.49
N ALA A 595 36.09 -6.12 -52.66
CA ALA A 595 36.76 -4.89 -53.06
C ALA A 595 38.07 -4.71 -52.29
N HIS A 596 39.14 -4.35 -53.01
CA HIS A 596 40.45 -4.04 -52.45
C HIS A 596 40.94 -2.74 -53.11
N ALA A 597 40.57 -1.59 -52.52
CA ALA A 597 40.75 -0.30 -53.19
C ALA A 597 40.99 0.85 -52.22
N ARG A 598 41.58 1.92 -52.74
CA ARG A 598 41.72 3.22 -52.08
C ARG A 598 40.57 4.12 -52.46
N LEU A 599 39.70 4.48 -51.51
CA LEU A 599 38.64 5.48 -51.69
C LEU A 599 39.18 6.89 -51.48
N SER A 600 38.81 7.82 -52.35
CA SER A 600 39.17 9.25 -52.25
C SER A 600 37.94 10.12 -52.46
N VAL A 601 37.86 11.21 -51.71
CA VAL A 601 36.82 12.24 -51.84
C VAL A 601 37.51 13.58 -52.13
N ARG A 602 37.07 14.29 -53.16
CA ARG A 602 37.61 15.60 -53.58
C ARG A 602 36.49 16.60 -53.75
N TYR A 603 36.76 17.86 -53.39
CA TYR A 603 35.86 18.97 -53.70
C TYR A 603 36.28 19.62 -55.02
N LEU A 604 35.37 19.68 -55.99
CA LEU A 604 35.62 20.23 -57.32
C LEU A 604 35.31 21.73 -57.42
N GLY A 605 34.62 22.29 -56.43
CA GLY A 605 34.27 23.70 -56.39
C GLY A 605 35.44 24.60 -56.00
N MET A 606 35.21 25.91 -56.07
CA MET A 606 36.16 26.90 -55.55
C MET A 606 35.93 27.10 -54.04
N GLU A 607 37.02 27.07 -53.28
CA GLU A 607 37.08 27.38 -51.86
C GLU A 607 37.52 28.83 -51.69
N TYR A 608 36.91 29.55 -50.75
CA TYR A 608 37.21 30.93 -50.44
C TYR A 608 37.67 31.01 -48.98
N ILE A 609 38.93 31.38 -48.76
CA ILE A 609 39.54 31.45 -47.43
C ILE A 609 39.59 32.91 -47.01
N TYR A 610 39.03 33.20 -45.84
CA TYR A 610 38.98 34.54 -45.27
C TYR A 610 39.88 34.63 -44.03
N ASN A 611 40.48 35.80 -43.80
CA ASN A 611 41.18 36.09 -42.55
C ASN A 611 40.20 36.45 -41.41
N ALA A 612 40.73 36.66 -40.20
CA ALA A 612 39.93 37.03 -39.02
C ALA A 612 39.17 38.37 -39.15
N LYS A 613 39.53 39.22 -40.12
CA LYS A 613 38.82 40.48 -40.43
C LYS A 613 37.73 40.29 -41.50
N GLY A 614 37.47 39.06 -41.94
CA GLY A 614 36.49 38.75 -42.98
C GLY A 614 36.93 39.11 -44.40
N GLN A 615 38.23 39.31 -44.64
CA GLN A 615 38.77 39.63 -45.95
C GLN A 615 39.22 38.35 -46.68
N LEU A 616 38.91 38.24 -47.96
CA LEU A 616 39.28 37.07 -48.78
C LEU A 616 40.79 37.04 -49.00
N VAL A 617 41.48 36.05 -48.45
CA VAL A 617 42.95 35.92 -48.56
C VAL A 617 43.38 34.86 -49.56
N GLN A 618 42.57 33.82 -49.82
CA GLN A 618 42.89 32.83 -50.84
C GLN A 618 41.63 32.31 -51.54
N THR A 619 41.77 31.96 -52.81
CA THR A 619 40.85 31.04 -53.50
C THR A 619 41.60 29.77 -53.83
N LYS A 620 40.97 28.63 -53.60
CA LYS A 620 41.53 27.32 -53.93
C LYS A 620 40.56 26.52 -54.79
N GLN A 621 41.06 25.64 -55.63
CA GLN A 621 40.25 24.62 -56.28
C GLN A 621 41.03 23.31 -56.24
N ASN A 622 40.39 22.22 -55.81
CA ASN A 622 41.03 20.90 -55.70
C ASN A 622 42.35 20.94 -54.88
N GLY A 623 42.36 21.67 -53.76
CA GLY A 623 43.54 21.87 -52.90
C GLY A 623 44.62 22.81 -53.45
N VAL A 624 44.55 23.19 -54.73
CA VAL A 624 45.49 24.12 -55.37
C VAL A 624 45.05 25.56 -55.10
N VAL A 625 45.97 26.39 -54.61
CA VAL A 625 45.74 27.84 -54.50
C VAL A 625 45.70 28.43 -55.90
N LEU A 626 44.59 29.07 -56.26
CA LEU A 626 44.42 29.76 -57.54
C LEU A 626 44.78 31.24 -57.42
N THR A 627 44.45 31.86 -56.29
CA THR A 627 44.74 33.28 -56.08
C THR A 627 44.94 33.57 -54.60
N GLU A 628 45.91 34.40 -54.27
CA GLU A 628 46.15 34.95 -52.93
C GLU A 628 46.03 36.48 -52.93
N TRP A 629 45.50 37.04 -51.85
CA TRP A 629 45.43 38.49 -51.61
C TRP A 629 46.12 38.84 -50.29
N ILE A 630 47.03 39.81 -50.34
CA ILE A 630 47.74 40.36 -49.18
C ILE A 630 47.23 41.78 -48.94
N TYR A 631 46.90 42.07 -47.68
CA TYR A 631 46.33 43.35 -47.26
C TYR A 631 47.30 44.14 -46.37
N ASP A 632 47.27 45.47 -46.44
CA ASP A 632 47.94 46.34 -45.47
C ASP A 632 47.15 46.45 -44.14
N GLY A 633 47.70 47.18 -43.17
CA GLY A 633 47.07 47.41 -41.87
C GLY A 633 45.72 48.15 -41.94
N ASN A 634 45.48 48.91 -43.02
CA ASN A 634 44.26 49.67 -43.26
C ASN A 634 43.20 48.88 -44.05
N GLY A 635 43.54 47.67 -44.50
CA GLY A 635 42.64 46.78 -45.24
C GLY A 635 42.63 46.97 -46.76
N ASN A 636 43.61 47.70 -47.32
CA ASN A 636 43.78 47.78 -48.77
C ASN A 636 44.54 46.56 -49.29
N VAL A 637 44.15 46.02 -50.45
CA VAL A 637 44.93 44.97 -51.13
C VAL A 637 46.23 45.57 -51.63
N ILE A 638 47.36 45.10 -51.12
CA ILE A 638 48.70 45.51 -51.57
C ILE A 638 49.32 44.53 -52.55
N GLN A 639 48.85 43.28 -52.57
CA GLN A 639 49.31 42.27 -53.54
C GLN A 639 48.19 41.28 -53.86
N LYS A 640 48.04 40.96 -55.15
CA LYS A 640 47.22 39.84 -55.64
C LYS A 640 48.14 38.91 -56.44
N ILE A 641 48.27 37.66 -56.00
CA ILE A 641 49.08 36.64 -56.65
C ILE A 641 48.11 35.66 -57.31
N VAL A 642 48.21 35.47 -58.62
CA VAL A 642 47.44 34.44 -59.34
C VAL A 642 48.40 33.31 -59.67
N HIS A 643 48.02 32.09 -59.31
CA HIS A 643 48.78 30.88 -59.56
C HIS A 643 48.12 30.16 -60.74
N GLU A 644 48.92 29.80 -61.76
CA GLU A 644 48.47 29.04 -62.94
C GLU A 644 48.44 27.54 -62.70
#